data_AF-A0A7V3HPA9-F1
#
_entry.id   AF-A0A7V3HPA9-F1
#
_cell.length_a   1.000
_cell.length_b   1.000
_cell.length_c   1.000
_cell.angle_alpha   90.00
_cell.angle_beta   90.00
_cell.angle_gamma   90.00
#
_symmetry.space_group_name_H-M   'P 1'
#
loop_
_entity.id
_entity.type
_entity.pdbx_description
1 polymer ?
#
loop_
_entity_poly.entity_id
_entity_poly.type
_entity_poly.pdbx_seq_one_letter_code
_entity_poly.pdbx_strand_id
1 'polypeptide(L)'
;MGRNQTAPGYALALKLSYFVIRRLFLDTLIYGLGTMLSPLVGFLLLPLYTRFLTPADYGVLSVLSVTTGILTIVFSLGIPSGMIRFYFDPDERVRNQVVYSSVGAVFVLTASGALIMSALAAPISRILVPVPQGPYLVVLTAIGFATGAWTACFQNLMRAQEKPVLYTISNLGGFALRLGLNILFVVGFLRGVAGILEAGIISNIAALALLAPVGLWARKPSFSWAKLKQILRFGIALEPGNLASWVLNMADRYFLQALSDMTQVGLYSVGYKIGQLTEIGLVKPFRLAWPPLIYAEAGDHERAKRSISRIATLYAFFGLWATLGLFLLAPAILKAMATKQYWGALNVVGLVALSYVVLGSGWITGAGLHIIKKPLAISVAFIVGALVNLGLNLILIPPLGMMGAAWATLLSFLFISVFILIASQRRFPVKYEWKRLLAIGVWAVIIAAGALVSQRVWWRVLLALAFPLLGLYLYRARLFGINRGFLVRRALSEGQDLSIPEPLSAERVSDIRLLSGFRKGMEDAYRRRLERGVLCYIGFWKGEPAHITWVATGGEREPRTGYRARPGSAYVFDSLTLPEFRGFGIYSCVLEKVCQDAKGAGIAFAEAVVLEGNEASLKAFRNAGFRPTERLTGLKLFGITFCIRRRIEG
;
A
#
# COMPACT_ATOMS: atom_id res chain seq x y z
N MET A 1 38.22 18.22 -13.09
CA MET A 1 37.89 16.78 -13.03
C MET A 1 37.67 16.36 -11.57
N GLY A 2 36.44 16.45 -11.04
CA GLY A 2 36.11 16.07 -9.67
C GLY A 2 35.56 14.64 -9.61
N ARG A 3 36.34 13.69 -9.09
CA ARG A 3 35.93 12.29 -8.89
C ARG A 3 34.92 12.19 -7.74
N ASN A 4 33.80 11.53 -8.02
CA ASN A 4 32.75 11.12 -7.10
C ASN A 4 33.28 10.46 -5.82
N GLN A 5 33.27 11.19 -4.71
CA GLN A 5 33.31 10.62 -3.36
C GLN A 5 31.88 10.26 -2.93
N THR A 6 31.41 9.05 -3.25
CA THR A 6 30.17 8.51 -2.66
C THR A 6 30.51 7.70 -1.41
N ALA A 7 30.15 8.25 -0.24
CA ALA A 7 30.44 7.71 1.08
C ALA A 7 29.82 6.30 1.36
N PRO A 8 30.50 5.39 2.09
CA PRO A 8 30.06 4.01 2.37
C PRO A 8 28.74 3.87 3.15
N GLY A 9 28.32 4.89 3.92
CA GLY A 9 27.03 4.89 4.63
C GLY A 9 25.81 4.75 3.70
N TYR A 10 25.97 5.11 2.41
CA TYR A 10 24.94 4.90 1.40
C TYR A 10 24.63 3.43 1.14
N ALA A 11 25.61 2.53 1.21
CA ALA A 11 25.44 1.11 0.85
C ALA A 11 24.61 0.32 1.90
N LEU A 12 24.76 0.64 3.19
CA LEU A 12 23.96 0.04 4.27
C LEU A 12 22.53 0.61 4.30
N ALA A 13 22.39 1.93 4.10
CA ALA A 13 21.09 2.58 3.92
C ALA A 13 20.35 2.11 2.64
N LEU A 14 21.09 1.67 1.61
CA LEU A 14 20.53 1.02 0.41
C LEU A 14 20.04 -0.40 0.69
N LYS A 15 20.76 -1.21 1.50
CA LYS A 15 20.36 -2.58 1.89
C LYS A 15 19.06 -2.59 2.71
N LEU A 16 18.93 -1.69 3.68
CA LEU A 16 17.74 -1.59 4.54
C LEU A 16 16.55 -0.96 3.79
N SER A 17 16.80 0.04 2.94
CA SER A 17 15.75 0.60 2.05
C SER A 17 15.23 -0.43 1.04
N TYR A 18 16.08 -1.33 0.53
CA TYR A 18 15.65 -2.42 -0.36
C TYR A 18 14.72 -3.42 0.34
N PHE A 19 15.02 -3.78 1.59
CA PHE A 19 14.15 -4.65 2.39
C PHE A 19 12.77 -4.00 2.62
N VAL A 20 12.74 -2.71 2.98
CA VAL A 20 11.48 -1.96 3.17
C VAL A 20 10.68 -1.89 1.86
N ILE A 21 11.34 -1.59 0.72
CA ILE A 21 10.67 -1.52 -0.59
C ILE A 21 10.11 -2.89 -1.00
N ARG A 22 10.90 -3.96 -0.85
CA ARG A 22 10.46 -5.33 -1.19
C ARG A 22 9.29 -5.77 -0.33
N ARG A 23 9.35 -5.51 0.98
CA ARG A 23 8.29 -5.85 1.92
C ARG A 23 7.02 -5.04 1.61
N LEU A 24 7.16 -3.73 1.40
CA LEU A 24 6.04 -2.87 1.00
C LEU A 24 5.35 -3.37 -0.28
N PHE A 25 6.13 -3.78 -1.29
CA PHE A 25 5.58 -4.32 -2.53
C PHE A 25 4.80 -5.61 -2.31
N LEU A 26 5.38 -6.58 -1.58
CA LEU A 26 4.72 -7.85 -1.27
C LEU A 26 3.45 -7.64 -0.43
N ASP A 27 3.52 -6.82 0.63
CA ASP A 27 2.39 -6.52 1.50
C ASP A 27 1.28 -5.81 0.70
N THR A 28 1.64 -4.85 -0.17
CA THR A 28 0.69 -4.17 -1.06
C THR A 28 0.00 -5.15 -2.02
N LEU A 29 0.71 -6.14 -2.57
CA LEU A 29 0.09 -7.17 -3.43
C LEU A 29 -0.86 -8.07 -2.64
N ILE A 30 -0.45 -8.53 -1.45
CA ILE A 30 -1.27 -9.40 -0.59
C ILE A 30 -2.54 -8.67 -0.17
N TYR A 31 -2.42 -7.44 0.34
CA TYR A 31 -3.58 -6.62 0.69
C TYR A 31 -4.40 -6.22 -0.54
N GLY A 32 -3.79 -6.08 -1.71
CA GLY A 32 -4.46 -5.84 -2.99
C GLY A 32 -5.43 -6.95 -3.33
N LEU A 33 -4.95 -8.18 -3.38
CA LEU A 33 -5.78 -9.36 -3.65
C LEU A 33 -6.94 -9.48 -2.63
N GLY A 34 -6.65 -9.26 -1.34
CA GLY A 34 -7.68 -9.33 -0.29
C GLY A 34 -8.75 -8.22 -0.39
N THR A 35 -8.38 -7.00 -0.77
CA THR A 35 -9.31 -5.87 -0.84
C THR A 35 -10.12 -5.80 -2.12
N MET A 36 -9.66 -6.45 -3.20
CA MET A 36 -10.35 -6.50 -4.50
C MET A 36 -11.50 -7.50 -4.56
N LEU A 37 -11.52 -8.52 -3.69
CA LEU A 37 -12.48 -9.62 -3.79
C LEU A 37 -13.95 -9.15 -3.69
N SER A 38 -14.29 -8.30 -2.73
CA SER A 38 -15.67 -7.83 -2.55
C SER A 38 -16.11 -6.81 -3.61
N PRO A 39 -15.30 -5.83 -4.05
CA PRO A 39 -15.70 -4.93 -5.13
C PRO A 39 -15.80 -5.58 -6.51
N LEU A 40 -15.00 -6.63 -6.79
CA LEU A 40 -15.05 -7.38 -8.05
C LEU A 40 -16.45 -7.93 -8.34
N VAL A 41 -17.21 -8.31 -7.30
CA VAL A 41 -18.60 -8.72 -7.42
C VAL A 41 -19.48 -7.66 -8.09
N GLY A 42 -19.35 -6.40 -7.69
CA GLY A 42 -20.12 -5.30 -8.28
C GLY A 42 -19.72 -5.04 -9.74
N PHE A 43 -18.49 -5.41 -10.11
CA PHE A 43 -17.99 -5.34 -11.47
C PHE A 43 -18.53 -6.49 -12.33
N LEU A 44 -18.67 -7.70 -11.78
CA LEU A 44 -19.28 -8.85 -12.45
C LEU A 44 -20.76 -8.65 -12.78
N LEU A 45 -21.47 -7.83 -12.00
CA LEU A 45 -22.86 -7.46 -12.25
C LEU A 45 -23.03 -6.38 -13.34
N LEU A 46 -21.95 -5.71 -13.74
CA LEU A 46 -22.01 -4.61 -14.70
C LEU A 46 -22.58 -5.02 -16.08
N PRO A 47 -22.23 -6.17 -16.68
CA PRO A 47 -22.82 -6.61 -17.95
C PRO A 47 -24.31 -6.89 -17.86
N LEU A 48 -24.77 -7.40 -16.71
CA LEU A 48 -26.20 -7.62 -16.48
C LEU A 48 -26.93 -6.27 -16.40
N TYR A 49 -26.45 -5.34 -15.58
CA TYR A 49 -27.11 -4.05 -15.41
C TYR A 49 -27.09 -3.21 -16.70
N THR A 50 -25.97 -3.11 -17.38
CA THR A 50 -25.85 -2.26 -18.58
C THR A 50 -26.58 -2.80 -19.81
N ARG A 51 -27.00 -4.07 -19.79
CA ARG A 51 -27.81 -4.67 -20.86
C ARG A 51 -29.32 -4.45 -20.67
N PHE A 52 -29.78 -4.41 -19.43
CA PHE A 52 -31.22 -4.32 -19.09
C PHE A 52 -31.64 -2.96 -18.54
N LEU A 53 -30.70 -2.10 -18.14
CA LEU A 53 -30.97 -0.75 -17.65
C LEU A 53 -30.39 0.30 -18.61
N THR A 54 -31.16 1.34 -18.86
CA THR A 54 -30.63 2.55 -19.51
C THR A 54 -29.67 3.29 -18.57
N PRO A 55 -28.79 4.17 -19.09
CA PRO A 55 -27.94 4.98 -18.22
C PRO A 55 -28.74 5.82 -17.22
N ALA A 56 -29.93 6.31 -17.57
CA ALA A 56 -30.81 7.02 -16.64
C ALA A 56 -31.31 6.13 -15.50
N ASP A 57 -31.75 4.90 -15.79
CA ASP A 57 -32.15 3.92 -14.77
C ASP A 57 -30.98 3.55 -13.84
N TYR A 58 -29.77 3.42 -14.40
CA TYR A 58 -28.56 3.22 -13.60
C TYR A 58 -28.24 4.44 -12.74
N GLY A 59 -28.49 5.65 -13.25
CA GLY A 59 -28.42 6.90 -12.50
C GLY A 59 -29.35 6.88 -11.29
N VAL A 60 -30.61 6.49 -11.48
CA VAL A 60 -31.59 6.30 -10.41
C VAL A 60 -31.07 5.29 -9.38
N LEU A 61 -30.63 4.10 -9.81
CA LEU A 61 -30.06 3.09 -8.93
C LEU A 61 -28.86 3.64 -8.14
N SER A 62 -28.02 4.44 -8.78
CA SER A 62 -26.85 5.06 -8.15
C SER A 62 -27.23 6.06 -7.08
N VAL A 63 -28.20 6.96 -7.33
CA VAL A 63 -28.69 7.94 -6.34
C VAL A 63 -29.32 7.22 -5.15
N LEU A 64 -30.15 6.22 -5.40
CA LEU A 64 -30.76 5.41 -4.33
C LEU A 64 -29.70 4.66 -3.51
N SER A 65 -28.67 4.12 -4.17
CA SER A 65 -27.57 3.43 -3.49
C SER A 65 -26.76 4.35 -2.57
N VAL A 66 -26.45 5.58 -3.01
CA VAL A 66 -25.77 6.54 -2.13
C VAL A 66 -26.70 7.03 -1.02
N THR A 67 -28.01 7.11 -1.28
CA THR A 67 -29.05 7.42 -0.28
C THR A 67 -29.09 6.38 0.82
N THR A 68 -29.08 5.10 0.48
CA THR A 68 -28.96 4.01 1.47
C THR A 68 -27.70 4.16 2.33
N GLY A 69 -26.58 4.57 1.73
CA GLY A 69 -25.32 4.81 2.45
C GLY A 69 -25.43 5.90 3.52
N ILE A 70 -25.95 7.09 3.17
CA ILE A 70 -26.11 8.18 4.13
C ILE A 70 -27.16 7.86 5.20
N LEU A 71 -28.27 7.20 4.84
CA LEU A 71 -29.25 6.72 5.83
C LEU A 71 -28.62 5.77 6.83
N THR A 72 -27.75 4.86 6.36
CA THR A 72 -27.02 3.94 7.24
C THR A 72 -26.15 4.69 8.24
N ILE A 73 -25.41 5.71 7.80
CA ILE A 73 -24.57 6.55 8.66
C ILE A 73 -25.43 7.30 9.70
N VAL A 74 -26.49 7.97 9.25
CA VAL A 74 -27.33 8.85 10.08
C VAL A 74 -28.15 8.08 11.10
N PHE A 75 -28.75 6.94 10.71
CA PHE A 75 -29.66 6.20 11.59
C PHE A 75 -28.99 5.07 12.38
N SER A 76 -27.85 4.53 11.92
CA SER A 76 -27.14 3.49 12.69
C SER A 76 -26.26 4.05 13.80
N LEU A 77 -25.91 5.35 13.75
CA LEU A 77 -25.19 6.09 14.81
C LEU A 77 -23.95 5.38 15.38
N GLY A 78 -23.23 4.62 14.56
CA GLY A 78 -22.04 3.86 14.96
C GLY A 78 -22.30 2.70 15.93
N ILE A 79 -23.55 2.33 16.16
CA ILE A 79 -23.94 1.26 17.09
C ILE A 79 -23.25 -0.07 16.76
N PRO A 80 -23.15 -0.55 15.51
CA PRO A 80 -22.47 -1.82 15.21
C PRO A 80 -21.00 -1.84 15.67
N SER A 81 -20.29 -0.72 15.53
CA SER A 81 -18.89 -0.59 16.01
C SER A 81 -18.82 -0.54 17.53
N GLY A 82 -19.72 0.20 18.18
CA GLY A 82 -19.81 0.24 19.63
C GLY A 82 -20.20 -1.12 20.23
N MET A 83 -21.10 -1.86 19.60
CA MET A 83 -21.47 -3.21 20.00
C MET A 83 -20.25 -4.12 20.06
N ILE A 84 -19.44 -4.19 18.99
CA ILE A 84 -18.20 -4.98 18.98
C ILE A 84 -17.28 -4.54 20.12
N ARG A 85 -17.09 -3.22 20.31
CA ARG A 85 -16.19 -2.68 21.34
C ARG A 85 -16.60 -3.11 22.76
N PHE A 86 -17.89 -3.03 23.08
CA PHE A 86 -18.40 -3.30 24.42
C PHE A 86 -18.83 -4.76 24.62
N TYR A 87 -18.84 -5.59 23.58
CA TYR A 87 -19.23 -7.00 23.66
C TYR A 87 -18.25 -7.88 24.43
N PHE A 88 -16.97 -7.53 24.51
CA PHE A 88 -15.93 -8.34 25.18
C PHE A 88 -15.86 -8.12 26.70
N ASP A 89 -16.98 -7.76 27.32
CA ASP A 89 -17.10 -7.65 28.78
C ASP A 89 -17.13 -9.07 29.40
N PRO A 90 -16.41 -9.34 30.51
CA PRO A 90 -16.41 -10.66 31.14
C PRO A 90 -17.78 -11.05 31.70
N ASP A 91 -18.64 -10.11 32.07
CA ASP A 91 -19.96 -10.39 32.61
C ASP A 91 -20.96 -10.72 31.48
N GLU A 92 -21.51 -11.93 31.48
CA GLU A 92 -22.52 -12.38 30.52
C GLU A 92 -23.77 -11.50 30.51
N ARG A 93 -24.21 -11.00 31.68
CA ARG A 93 -25.36 -10.10 31.77
C ARG A 93 -25.07 -8.80 31.04
N VAL A 94 -23.87 -8.24 31.22
CA VAL A 94 -23.44 -7.03 30.51
C VAL A 94 -23.34 -7.28 29.01
N ARG A 95 -22.81 -8.44 28.59
CA ARG A 95 -22.79 -8.83 27.18
C ARG A 95 -24.17 -8.90 26.57
N ASN A 96 -25.12 -9.51 27.26
CA ASN A 96 -26.51 -9.58 26.81
C ASN A 96 -27.14 -8.18 26.74
N GLN A 97 -26.85 -7.31 27.71
CA GLN A 97 -27.24 -5.90 27.66
C GLN A 97 -26.71 -5.17 26.44
N VAL A 98 -25.43 -5.36 26.10
CA VAL A 98 -24.81 -4.76 24.91
C VAL A 98 -25.53 -5.24 23.65
N VAL A 99 -25.76 -6.55 23.51
CA VAL A 99 -26.39 -7.13 22.32
C VAL A 99 -27.83 -6.65 22.15
N TYR A 100 -28.69 -6.83 23.14
CA TYR A 100 -30.11 -6.49 23.03
C TYR A 100 -30.32 -4.97 22.92
N SER A 101 -29.54 -4.16 23.63
CA SER A 101 -29.64 -2.70 23.51
C SER A 101 -29.15 -2.21 22.14
N SER A 102 -28.09 -2.82 21.59
CA SER A 102 -27.60 -2.46 20.25
C SER A 102 -28.57 -2.88 19.15
N VAL A 103 -29.01 -4.15 19.16
CA VAL A 103 -29.94 -4.70 18.16
C VAL A 103 -31.27 -3.95 18.23
N GLY A 104 -31.82 -3.76 19.44
CA GLY A 104 -33.07 -3.01 19.63
C GLY A 104 -32.96 -1.57 19.15
N ALA A 105 -31.89 -0.86 19.50
CA ALA A 105 -31.68 0.51 19.05
C ALA A 105 -31.50 0.62 17.53
N VAL A 106 -30.67 -0.24 16.92
CA VAL A 106 -30.52 -0.27 15.46
C VAL A 106 -31.87 -0.56 14.80
N PHE A 107 -32.62 -1.54 15.30
CA PHE A 107 -33.92 -1.89 14.74
C PHE A 107 -34.90 -0.71 14.79
N VAL A 108 -35.08 -0.09 15.97
CA VAL A 108 -35.99 1.04 16.16
C VAL A 108 -35.57 2.26 15.35
N LEU A 109 -34.29 2.62 15.35
CA LEU A 109 -33.80 3.80 14.64
C LEU A 109 -33.90 3.62 13.12
N THR A 110 -33.50 2.47 12.57
CA THR A 110 -33.55 2.28 11.12
C THR A 110 -34.97 1.98 10.62
N ALA A 111 -35.81 1.31 11.42
CA ALA A 111 -37.24 1.15 11.12
C ALA A 111 -37.96 2.51 11.12
N SER A 112 -37.70 3.38 12.10
CA SER A 112 -38.29 4.72 12.14
C SER A 112 -37.82 5.58 10.97
N GLY A 113 -36.53 5.53 10.62
CA GLY A 113 -36.00 6.19 9.42
C GLY A 113 -36.66 5.69 8.13
N ALA A 114 -36.83 4.38 7.99
CA ALA A 114 -37.51 3.79 6.84
C ALA A 114 -39.00 4.16 6.78
N LEU A 115 -39.68 4.19 7.93
CA LEU A 115 -41.07 4.62 8.02
C LEU A 115 -41.23 6.09 7.62
N ILE A 116 -40.38 6.98 8.13
CA ILE A 116 -40.38 8.41 7.78
C ILE A 116 -40.13 8.58 6.28
N MET A 117 -39.11 7.90 5.73
CA MET A 117 -38.81 7.97 4.30
C MET A 117 -39.96 7.42 3.44
N SER A 118 -40.61 6.36 3.87
CA SER A 118 -41.75 5.77 3.15
C SER A 118 -42.98 6.69 3.21
N ALA A 119 -43.27 7.30 4.36
CA ALA A 119 -44.35 8.27 4.52
C ALA A 119 -44.11 9.53 3.67
N LEU A 120 -42.85 9.94 3.52
CA LEU A 120 -42.43 11.07 2.69
C LEU A 120 -41.97 10.65 1.29
N ALA A 121 -42.32 9.44 0.82
CA ALA A 121 -41.77 8.90 -0.42
C ALA A 121 -42.09 9.76 -1.65
N ALA A 122 -43.29 10.34 -1.72
CA ALA A 122 -43.70 11.21 -2.83
C ALA A 122 -42.88 12.51 -2.91
N PRO A 123 -42.79 13.36 -1.86
CA PRO A 123 -41.96 14.55 -1.91
C PRO A 123 -40.46 14.24 -2.04
N ILE A 124 -39.97 13.18 -1.39
CA ILE A 124 -38.57 12.74 -1.52
C ILE A 124 -38.28 12.32 -2.96
N SER A 125 -39.18 11.57 -3.60
CA SER A 125 -39.01 11.15 -4.98
C SER A 125 -38.93 12.32 -5.94
N ARG A 126 -39.75 13.37 -5.77
CA ARG A 126 -39.69 14.55 -6.65
C ARG A 126 -38.33 15.23 -6.65
N ILE A 127 -37.62 15.17 -5.51
CA ILE A 127 -36.31 15.77 -5.35
C ILE A 127 -35.21 14.80 -5.81
N LEU A 128 -35.23 13.56 -5.34
CA LEU A 128 -34.13 12.60 -5.53
C LEU A 128 -34.23 11.82 -6.84
N VAL A 129 -35.44 11.42 -7.23
CA VAL A 129 -35.69 10.51 -8.35
C VAL A 129 -36.98 10.90 -9.06
N PRO A 130 -36.96 11.98 -9.87
CA PRO A 130 -38.15 12.52 -10.53
C PRO A 130 -38.57 11.66 -11.74
N VAL A 131 -38.95 10.41 -11.48
CA VAL A 131 -39.44 9.45 -12.46
C VAL A 131 -40.83 8.94 -12.03
N PRO A 132 -41.68 8.46 -12.95
CA PRO A 132 -43.05 8.04 -12.61
C PRO A 132 -43.14 7.01 -11.47
N GLN A 133 -42.21 6.05 -11.45
CA GLN A 133 -42.11 5.01 -10.42
C GLN A 133 -41.30 5.44 -9.18
N GLY A 134 -40.88 6.70 -9.10
CA GLY A 134 -39.94 7.19 -8.09
C GLY A 134 -40.40 7.01 -6.64
N PRO A 135 -41.66 7.31 -6.25
CA PRO A 135 -42.12 7.10 -4.88
C PRO A 135 -42.02 5.63 -4.45
N TYR A 136 -42.38 4.71 -5.36
CA TYR A 136 -42.25 3.28 -5.13
C TYR A 136 -40.79 2.85 -4.94
N LEU A 137 -39.87 3.37 -5.76
CA LEU A 137 -38.44 3.10 -5.60
C LEU A 137 -37.87 3.66 -4.29
N VAL A 138 -38.38 4.80 -3.81
CA VAL A 138 -38.00 5.37 -2.51
C VAL A 138 -38.46 4.48 -1.36
N VAL A 139 -39.68 3.94 -1.42
CA VAL A 139 -40.17 2.96 -0.43
C VAL A 139 -39.32 1.70 -0.43
N LEU A 140 -39.03 1.12 -1.59
CA LEU A 140 -38.12 -0.04 -1.69
C LEU A 140 -36.73 0.28 -1.13
N THR A 141 -36.21 1.48 -1.39
CA THR A 141 -34.92 1.92 -0.85
C THR A 141 -34.96 2.04 0.67
N ALA A 142 -36.03 2.59 1.24
CA ALA A 142 -36.25 2.70 2.69
C ALA A 142 -36.25 1.32 3.37
N ILE A 143 -37.01 0.36 2.82
CA ILE A 143 -37.07 -1.02 3.32
C ILE A 143 -35.72 -1.72 3.16
N GLY A 144 -35.06 -1.54 2.01
CA GLY A 144 -33.73 -2.09 1.73
C GLY A 144 -32.66 -1.58 2.68
N PHE A 145 -32.70 -0.29 3.02
CA PHE A 145 -31.85 0.33 4.03
C PHE A 145 -32.06 -0.30 5.42
N ALA A 146 -33.31 -0.37 5.91
CA ALA A 146 -33.59 -0.91 7.24
C ALA A 146 -33.15 -2.37 7.36
N THR A 147 -33.59 -3.21 6.40
CA THR A 147 -33.22 -4.64 6.36
C THR A 147 -31.72 -4.84 6.24
N GLY A 148 -31.04 -4.04 5.42
CA GLY A 148 -29.58 -4.08 5.28
C GLY A 148 -28.85 -3.73 6.57
N ALA A 149 -29.32 -2.69 7.30
CA ALA A 149 -28.74 -2.30 8.58
C ALA A 149 -28.95 -3.37 9.66
N TRP A 150 -30.11 -4.03 9.69
CA TRP A 150 -30.36 -5.15 10.60
C TRP A 150 -29.42 -6.31 10.32
N THR A 151 -29.32 -6.74 9.06
CA THR A 151 -28.42 -7.82 8.64
C THR A 151 -26.96 -7.49 8.97
N ALA A 152 -26.51 -6.25 8.71
CA ALA A 152 -25.17 -5.80 9.06
C ALA A 152 -24.91 -5.83 10.58
N CYS A 153 -25.91 -5.46 11.40
CA CYS A 153 -25.80 -5.56 12.86
C CYS A 153 -25.58 -7.01 13.30
N PHE A 154 -26.36 -7.95 12.77
CA PHE A 154 -26.22 -9.38 13.08
C PHE A 154 -24.93 -10.00 12.55
N GLN A 155 -24.45 -9.58 11.38
CA GLN A 155 -23.15 -9.97 10.87
C GLN A 155 -22.01 -9.51 11.80
N ASN A 156 -22.09 -8.28 12.31
CA ASN A 156 -21.14 -7.79 13.31
C ASN A 156 -21.26 -8.53 14.65
N LEU A 157 -22.46 -8.97 15.02
CA LEU A 157 -22.65 -9.83 16.19
C LEU A 157 -22.00 -11.20 16.00
N MET A 158 -22.12 -11.83 14.82
CA MET A 158 -21.42 -13.09 14.53
C MET A 158 -19.90 -12.93 14.62
N ARG A 159 -19.37 -11.79 14.17
CA ARG A 159 -17.94 -11.46 14.32
C ARG A 159 -17.55 -11.30 15.78
N ALA A 160 -18.35 -10.61 16.58
CA ALA A 160 -18.11 -10.44 18.01
C ALA A 160 -18.20 -11.78 18.78
N GLN A 161 -19.09 -12.67 18.35
CA GLN A 161 -19.24 -14.03 18.89
C GLN A 161 -18.17 -15.01 18.38
N GLU A 162 -17.21 -14.57 17.57
CA GLU A 162 -16.20 -15.44 16.96
C GLU A 162 -16.80 -16.60 16.16
N LYS A 163 -17.90 -16.33 15.43
CA LYS A 163 -18.57 -17.26 14.50
C LYS A 163 -18.28 -16.89 13.04
N PRO A 164 -17.02 -16.97 12.56
CA PRO A 164 -16.64 -16.52 11.23
C PRO A 164 -17.28 -17.34 10.12
N VAL A 165 -17.60 -18.61 10.36
CA VAL A 165 -18.26 -19.49 9.37
C VAL A 165 -19.66 -18.99 9.05
N LEU A 166 -20.50 -18.71 10.06
CA LEU A 166 -21.86 -18.18 9.85
C LEU A 166 -21.84 -16.79 9.22
N TYR A 167 -20.91 -15.93 9.65
CA TYR A 167 -20.69 -14.64 8.98
C TYR A 167 -20.38 -14.83 7.49
N THR A 168 -19.47 -15.74 7.15
CA THR A 168 -19.06 -16.01 5.77
C THR A 168 -20.19 -16.63 4.94
N ILE A 169 -20.92 -17.60 5.50
CA ILE A 169 -22.11 -18.20 4.85
C ILE A 169 -23.17 -17.13 4.59
N SER A 170 -23.44 -16.25 5.55
CA SER A 170 -24.43 -15.17 5.36
C SER A 170 -24.01 -14.19 4.25
N ASN A 171 -22.71 -13.89 4.13
CA ASN A 171 -22.19 -12.96 3.15
C ASN A 171 -22.15 -13.57 1.75
N LEU A 172 -21.55 -14.75 1.60
CA LEU A 172 -21.44 -15.45 0.31
C LEU A 172 -22.80 -16.00 -0.16
N GLY A 173 -23.58 -16.59 0.75
CA GLY A 173 -24.92 -17.09 0.46
C GLY A 173 -25.90 -15.95 0.15
N GLY A 174 -25.86 -14.87 0.93
CA GLY A 174 -26.64 -13.66 0.64
C GLY A 174 -26.24 -13.03 -0.69
N PHE A 175 -24.96 -13.02 -1.04
CA PHE A 175 -24.50 -12.58 -2.35
C PHE A 175 -25.01 -13.47 -3.49
N ALA A 176 -24.86 -14.80 -3.38
CA ALA A 176 -25.31 -15.75 -4.40
C ALA A 176 -26.83 -15.67 -4.60
N LEU A 177 -27.59 -15.59 -3.50
CA LEU A 177 -29.04 -15.39 -3.54
C LEU A 177 -29.40 -14.06 -4.22
N ARG A 178 -28.72 -12.96 -3.87
CA ARG A 178 -28.95 -11.66 -4.49
C ARG A 178 -28.64 -11.66 -5.98
N LEU A 179 -27.57 -12.34 -6.39
CA LEU A 179 -27.21 -12.49 -7.80
C LEU A 179 -28.28 -13.28 -8.56
N GLY A 180 -28.74 -14.42 -8.02
CA GLY A 180 -29.81 -15.21 -8.61
C GLY A 180 -31.13 -14.45 -8.73
N LEU A 181 -31.52 -13.73 -7.67
CA LEU A 181 -32.73 -12.89 -7.67
C LEU A 181 -32.59 -11.68 -8.59
N ASN A 182 -31.41 -11.06 -8.70
CA ASN A 182 -31.18 -10.02 -9.69
C ASN A 182 -31.41 -10.54 -11.10
N ILE A 183 -30.89 -11.73 -11.44
CA ILE A 183 -31.15 -12.35 -12.74
C ILE A 183 -32.66 -12.59 -12.92
N LEU A 184 -33.31 -13.22 -11.93
CA LEU A 184 -34.74 -13.51 -12.01
C LEU A 184 -35.61 -12.25 -12.19
N PHE A 185 -35.39 -11.21 -11.38
CA PHE A 185 -36.27 -10.03 -11.39
C PHE A 185 -35.92 -9.02 -12.48
N VAL A 186 -34.65 -8.86 -12.83
CA VAL A 186 -34.22 -7.90 -13.86
C VAL A 186 -34.32 -8.51 -15.26
N VAL A 187 -33.97 -9.79 -15.42
CA VAL A 187 -34.00 -10.46 -16.74
C VAL A 187 -35.32 -11.21 -16.95
N GLY A 188 -35.77 -11.99 -15.96
CA GLY A 188 -36.98 -12.80 -16.09
C GLY A 188 -38.26 -11.96 -16.01
N PHE A 189 -38.39 -11.13 -14.97
CA PHE A 189 -39.60 -10.33 -14.73
C PHE A 189 -39.52 -8.88 -15.23
N LEU A 190 -38.36 -8.45 -15.75
CA LEU A 190 -38.14 -7.12 -16.31
C LEU A 190 -38.53 -5.96 -15.37
N ARG A 191 -38.36 -6.13 -14.05
CA ARG A 191 -38.72 -5.13 -13.02
C ARG A 191 -37.72 -3.97 -12.91
N GLY A 192 -36.73 -3.90 -13.80
CA GLY A 192 -35.73 -2.82 -13.85
C GLY A 192 -35.05 -2.56 -12.49
N VAL A 193 -35.01 -1.29 -12.08
CA VAL A 193 -34.40 -0.86 -10.81
C VAL A 193 -35.12 -1.46 -9.59
N ALA A 194 -36.45 -1.58 -9.63
CA ALA A 194 -37.22 -2.16 -8.53
C ALA A 194 -36.80 -3.61 -8.26
N GLY A 195 -36.61 -4.40 -9.32
CA GLY A 195 -36.12 -5.78 -9.21
C GLY A 195 -34.78 -5.90 -8.48
N ILE A 196 -33.87 -4.94 -8.68
CA ILE A 196 -32.56 -4.93 -7.99
C ILE A 196 -32.72 -4.63 -6.49
N LEU A 197 -33.62 -3.70 -6.15
CA LEU A 197 -33.90 -3.35 -4.76
C LEU A 197 -34.61 -4.50 -4.02
N GLU A 198 -35.60 -5.12 -4.66
CA GLU A 198 -36.32 -6.29 -4.15
C GLU A 198 -35.39 -7.48 -3.92
N ALA A 199 -34.52 -7.80 -4.88
CA ALA A 199 -33.51 -8.83 -4.73
C ALA A 199 -32.61 -8.57 -3.52
N GLY A 200 -32.25 -7.30 -3.28
CA GLY A 200 -31.52 -6.86 -2.09
C GLY A 200 -32.29 -7.09 -0.79
N ILE A 201 -33.56 -6.67 -0.73
CA ILE A 201 -34.44 -6.82 0.44
C ILE A 201 -34.60 -8.30 0.80
N ILE A 202 -34.96 -9.15 -0.17
CA ILE A 202 -35.18 -10.58 0.06
C ILE A 202 -33.90 -11.24 0.54
N SER A 203 -32.76 -10.90 -0.05
CA SER A 203 -31.46 -11.45 0.36
C SER A 203 -31.06 -11.03 1.77
N ASN A 204 -31.33 -9.77 2.14
CA ASN A 204 -31.09 -9.27 3.50
C ASN A 204 -31.99 -9.99 4.51
N ILE A 205 -33.27 -10.17 4.21
CA ILE A 205 -34.24 -10.88 5.07
C ILE A 205 -33.84 -12.35 5.24
N ALA A 206 -33.45 -13.03 4.15
CA ALA A 206 -32.98 -14.40 4.21
C ALA A 206 -31.73 -14.54 5.09
N ALA A 207 -30.76 -13.62 4.95
CA ALA A 207 -29.59 -13.58 5.82
C ALA A 207 -29.96 -13.28 7.28
N LEU A 208 -30.92 -12.39 7.52
CA LEU A 208 -31.41 -12.09 8.87
C LEU A 208 -32.10 -13.30 9.51
N ALA A 209 -32.93 -14.03 8.75
CA ALA A 209 -33.61 -15.25 9.19
C ALA A 209 -32.60 -16.34 9.59
N LEU A 210 -31.46 -16.43 8.90
CA LEU A 210 -30.35 -17.32 9.27
C LEU A 210 -29.64 -16.86 10.55
N LEU A 211 -29.33 -15.56 10.67
CA LEU A 211 -28.44 -15.05 11.70
C LEU A 211 -29.13 -14.72 13.03
N ALA A 212 -30.37 -14.23 13.00
CA ALA A 212 -31.07 -13.74 14.18
C ALA A 212 -31.32 -14.84 15.24
N PRO A 213 -31.78 -16.05 14.89
CA PRO A 213 -31.95 -17.13 15.85
C PRO A 213 -30.63 -17.49 16.53
N VAL A 214 -29.57 -17.66 15.75
CA VAL A 214 -28.24 -18.03 16.29
C VAL A 214 -27.62 -16.92 17.14
N GLY A 215 -27.94 -15.65 16.81
CA GLY A 215 -27.45 -14.48 17.53
C GLY A 215 -28.07 -14.30 18.91
N LEU A 216 -29.36 -14.63 19.06
CA LEU A 216 -30.17 -14.28 20.23
C LEU A 216 -30.67 -15.48 21.06
N TRP A 217 -30.88 -16.66 20.48
CA TRP A 217 -31.60 -17.77 21.15
C TRP A 217 -30.95 -18.23 22.47
N ALA A 218 -29.61 -18.30 22.52
CA ALA A 218 -28.90 -18.68 23.74
C ALA A 218 -28.79 -17.54 24.79
N ARG A 219 -29.48 -16.41 24.62
CA ARG A 219 -29.30 -15.21 25.46
C ARG A 219 -30.60 -14.80 26.14
N LYS A 220 -30.50 -14.46 27.42
CA LYS A 220 -31.59 -13.83 28.16
C LYS A 220 -31.81 -12.39 27.66
N PRO A 221 -33.03 -12.02 27.25
CA PRO A 221 -33.37 -10.64 26.92
C PRO A 221 -32.98 -9.68 28.05
N SER A 222 -32.20 -8.66 27.72
CA SER A 222 -31.77 -7.66 28.71
C SER A 222 -31.51 -6.34 28.02
N PHE A 223 -32.43 -5.38 28.13
CA PHE A 223 -32.21 -4.02 27.63
C PHE A 223 -31.61 -3.14 28.74
N SER A 224 -30.66 -2.28 28.39
CA SER A 224 -30.05 -1.33 29.32
C SER A 224 -29.83 0.01 28.63
N TRP A 225 -30.62 1.00 29.05
CA TRP A 225 -30.47 2.38 28.57
C TRP A 225 -29.09 2.96 28.89
N ALA A 226 -28.56 2.64 30.07
CA ALA A 226 -27.23 3.07 30.49
C ALA A 226 -26.15 2.53 29.53
N LYS A 227 -26.24 1.25 29.14
CA LYS A 227 -25.28 0.64 28.21
C LYS A 227 -25.46 1.17 26.79
N LEU A 228 -26.70 1.37 26.34
CA LEU A 228 -26.98 2.01 25.05
C LEU A 228 -26.35 3.41 24.96
N LYS A 229 -26.46 4.22 26.01
CA LYS A 229 -25.84 5.55 26.06
C LYS A 229 -24.32 5.50 25.92
N GLN A 230 -23.65 4.51 26.54
CA GLN A 230 -22.21 4.30 26.38
C GLN A 230 -21.85 3.90 24.94
N ILE A 231 -22.62 2.99 24.35
CA ILE A 231 -22.44 2.51 22.97
C ILE A 231 -22.65 3.66 21.97
N LEU A 232 -23.72 4.44 22.12
CA LEU A 232 -24.03 5.60 21.27
C LEU A 232 -22.97 6.70 21.40
N ARG A 233 -22.52 7.02 22.62
CA ARG A 233 -21.46 8.03 22.80
C ARG A 233 -20.17 7.63 22.08
N PHE A 234 -19.84 6.34 22.09
CA PHE A 234 -18.71 5.81 21.34
C PHE A 234 -18.96 5.82 19.83
N GLY A 235 -20.13 5.36 19.37
CA GLY A 235 -20.49 5.27 17.96
C GLY A 235 -20.59 6.63 17.28
N ILE A 236 -21.33 7.57 17.87
CA ILE A 236 -21.50 8.94 17.36
C ILE A 236 -20.17 9.66 17.24
N ALA A 237 -19.20 9.40 18.14
CA ALA A 237 -17.87 10.02 18.03
C ALA A 237 -17.10 9.58 16.77
N LEU A 238 -17.45 8.44 16.16
CA LEU A 238 -16.83 7.93 14.93
C LEU A 238 -17.54 8.42 13.65
N GLU A 239 -18.83 8.75 13.73
CA GLU A 239 -19.64 9.07 12.55
C GLU A 239 -19.25 10.35 11.79
N PRO A 240 -18.77 11.44 12.41
CA PRO A 240 -18.30 12.61 11.65
C PRO A 240 -17.22 12.25 10.63
N GLY A 241 -16.33 11.30 10.95
CA GLY A 241 -15.31 10.81 10.02
C GLY A 241 -15.91 10.01 8.87
N ASN A 242 -16.87 9.13 9.15
CA ASN A 242 -17.58 8.35 8.13
C ASN A 242 -18.38 9.26 7.18
N LEU A 243 -19.09 10.25 7.74
CA LEU A 243 -19.87 11.21 6.98
C LEU A 243 -18.98 12.08 6.09
N ALA A 244 -17.88 12.60 6.62
CA ALA A 244 -16.92 13.37 5.82
C ALA A 244 -16.32 12.54 4.67
N SER A 245 -15.96 11.29 4.95
CA SER A 245 -15.46 10.37 3.92
C SER A 245 -16.54 10.05 2.88
N TRP A 246 -17.79 9.88 3.29
CA TRP A 246 -18.90 9.60 2.39
C TRP A 246 -19.17 10.81 1.47
N VAL A 247 -19.17 12.03 2.04
CA VAL A 247 -19.32 13.27 1.27
C VAL A 247 -18.26 13.36 0.17
N LEU A 248 -16.99 13.13 0.52
CA LEU A 248 -15.88 13.21 -0.42
C LEU A 248 -15.92 12.19 -1.57
N ASN A 249 -16.60 11.05 -1.39
CA ASN A 249 -16.55 9.96 -2.37
C ASN A 249 -17.87 9.77 -3.14
N MET A 250 -18.99 10.26 -2.60
CA MET A 250 -20.33 9.87 -3.06
C MET A 250 -21.29 11.05 -3.21
N ALA A 251 -21.01 12.24 -2.63
CA ALA A 251 -21.97 13.35 -2.68
C ALA A 251 -22.18 13.91 -4.09
N ASP A 252 -21.17 13.81 -4.96
CA ASP A 252 -21.19 14.28 -6.35
C ASP A 252 -22.39 13.73 -7.16
N ARG A 253 -22.93 12.53 -6.82
CA ARG A 253 -24.11 11.98 -7.49
C ARG A 253 -25.37 12.81 -7.24
N TYR A 254 -25.53 13.40 -6.05
CA TYR A 254 -26.66 14.30 -5.78
C TYR A 254 -26.52 15.61 -6.54
N PHE A 255 -25.30 16.15 -6.63
CA PHE A 255 -25.06 17.36 -7.41
C PHE A 255 -25.30 17.12 -8.91
N LEU A 256 -24.82 15.99 -9.46
CA LEU A 256 -25.11 15.63 -10.85
C LEU A 256 -26.61 15.41 -11.09
N GLN A 257 -27.31 14.79 -10.14
CA GLN A 257 -28.74 14.59 -10.22
C GLN A 257 -29.51 15.93 -10.19
N ALA A 258 -29.07 16.89 -9.38
CA ALA A 258 -29.75 18.17 -9.20
C ALA A 258 -29.37 19.22 -10.26
N LEU A 259 -28.14 19.19 -10.78
CA LEU A 259 -27.57 20.22 -11.66
C LEU A 259 -27.37 19.76 -13.11
N SER A 260 -27.60 18.48 -13.41
CA SER A 260 -27.55 17.92 -14.76
C SER A 260 -28.73 16.97 -14.99
N ASP A 261 -28.49 15.67 -15.15
CA ASP A 261 -29.52 14.69 -15.48
C ASP A 261 -29.12 13.27 -15.06
N MET A 262 -30.10 12.36 -15.00
CA MET A 262 -29.91 10.97 -14.58
C MET A 262 -29.01 10.16 -15.51
N THR A 263 -28.97 10.48 -16.82
CA THR A 263 -28.10 9.79 -17.79
C THR A 263 -26.64 10.06 -17.43
N GLN A 264 -26.30 11.32 -17.15
CA GLN A 264 -24.96 11.69 -16.71
C GLN A 264 -24.60 11.07 -15.36
N VAL A 265 -25.53 11.00 -14.40
CA VAL A 265 -25.29 10.28 -13.14
C VAL A 265 -24.95 8.81 -13.39
N GLY A 266 -25.68 8.14 -14.30
CA GLY A 266 -25.41 6.74 -14.65
C GLY A 266 -24.06 6.53 -15.32
N LEU A 267 -23.75 7.33 -16.35
CA LEU A 267 -22.46 7.28 -17.04
C LEU A 267 -21.30 7.58 -16.10
N TYR A 268 -21.45 8.62 -15.27
CA TYR A 268 -20.48 8.98 -14.25
C TYR A 268 -20.26 7.83 -13.27
N SER A 269 -21.32 7.22 -12.75
CA SER A 269 -21.21 6.14 -11.77
C SER A 269 -20.57 4.87 -12.34
N VAL A 270 -20.83 4.51 -13.60
CA VAL A 270 -20.12 3.41 -14.27
C VAL A 270 -18.65 3.76 -14.48
N GLY A 271 -18.34 4.96 -14.97
CA GLY A 271 -16.96 5.42 -15.18
C GLY A 271 -16.17 5.52 -13.87
N TYR A 272 -16.82 5.98 -12.80
CA TYR A 272 -16.25 6.07 -11.47
C TYR A 272 -15.92 4.68 -10.91
N LYS A 273 -16.80 3.68 -11.08
CA LYS A 273 -16.53 2.29 -10.66
C LYS A 273 -15.28 1.72 -11.33
N ILE A 274 -15.08 2.00 -12.61
CA ILE A 274 -13.85 1.60 -13.33
C ILE A 274 -12.66 2.39 -12.78
N GLY A 275 -12.75 3.72 -12.68
CA GLY A 275 -11.69 4.58 -12.14
C GLY A 275 -11.24 4.20 -10.72
N GLN A 276 -12.19 3.78 -9.88
CA GLN A 276 -11.94 3.34 -8.51
C GLN A 276 -11.13 2.03 -8.43
N LEU A 277 -10.97 1.28 -9.52
CA LEU A 277 -10.06 0.12 -9.55
C LEU A 277 -8.62 0.52 -9.20
N THR A 278 -8.19 1.74 -9.52
CA THR A 278 -6.89 2.26 -9.09
C THR A 278 -6.82 2.45 -7.57
N GLU A 279 -7.90 2.93 -6.94
CA GLU A 279 -7.98 3.02 -5.47
C GLU A 279 -7.84 1.63 -4.84
N ILE A 280 -8.66 0.68 -5.29
CA ILE A 280 -8.80 -0.64 -4.66
C ILE A 280 -7.56 -1.50 -4.93
N GLY A 281 -7.00 -1.45 -6.14
CA GLY A 281 -5.87 -2.28 -6.54
C GLY A 281 -4.50 -1.77 -6.11
N LEU A 282 -4.37 -0.45 -5.88
CA LEU A 282 -3.07 0.16 -5.59
C LEU A 282 -3.09 1.03 -4.33
N VAL A 283 -3.97 2.03 -4.28
CA VAL A 283 -3.89 3.09 -3.25
C VAL A 283 -4.26 2.57 -1.85
N LYS A 284 -5.37 1.85 -1.74
CA LYS A 284 -5.87 1.30 -0.48
C LYS A 284 -4.94 0.23 0.09
N PRO A 285 -4.45 -0.77 -0.68
CA PRO A 285 -3.46 -1.73 -0.20
C PRO A 285 -2.17 -1.06 0.26
N PHE A 286 -1.68 -0.08 -0.49
CA PHE A 286 -0.52 0.72 -0.11
C PHE A 286 -0.76 1.44 1.23
N ARG A 287 -1.93 2.07 1.41
CA ARG A 287 -2.31 2.77 2.64
C ARG A 287 -2.33 1.85 3.85
N LEU A 288 -2.64 0.56 3.67
CA LEU A 288 -2.59 -0.45 4.74
C LEU A 288 -1.17 -0.91 5.04
N ALA A 289 -0.34 -1.11 4.01
CA ALA A 289 1.03 -1.59 4.17
C ALA A 289 2.03 -0.53 4.67
N TRP A 290 1.79 0.75 4.36
CA TRP A 290 2.74 1.82 4.59
C TRP A 290 3.00 2.21 6.08
N PRO A 291 1.97 2.42 6.93
CA PRO A 291 2.18 2.90 8.30
C PRO A 291 3.10 2.03 9.17
N PRO A 292 2.97 0.69 9.21
CA PRO A 292 3.86 -0.16 10.01
C PRO A 292 5.34 -0.03 9.62
N LEU A 293 5.61 0.10 8.31
CA LEU A 293 6.97 0.20 7.80
C LEU A 293 7.62 1.53 8.14
N ILE A 294 6.88 2.62 8.08
CA ILE A 294 7.44 3.93 8.43
C ILE A 294 7.59 4.09 9.95
N TYR A 295 6.69 3.52 10.75
CA TYR A 295 6.84 3.51 12.21
C TYR A 295 8.04 2.69 12.68
N ALA A 296 8.38 1.61 11.99
CA ALA A 296 9.61 0.85 12.26
C ALA A 296 10.89 1.68 12.02
N GLU A 297 10.83 2.75 11.23
CA GLU A 297 11.94 3.68 11.00
C GLU A 297 11.82 4.98 11.82
N ALA A 298 10.80 5.13 12.67
CA ALA A 298 10.54 6.37 13.41
C ALA A 298 11.66 6.76 14.38
N GLY A 299 12.48 5.81 14.84
CA GLY A 299 13.64 6.08 15.70
C GLY A 299 14.80 6.79 15.00
N ASP A 300 14.85 6.78 13.66
CA ASP A 300 15.86 7.49 12.85
C ASP A 300 15.15 8.38 11.83
N HIS A 301 14.96 9.65 12.20
CA HIS A 301 14.24 10.61 11.39
C HIS A 301 14.89 10.84 10.01
N GLU A 302 16.21 10.85 9.89
CA GLU A 302 16.89 11.07 8.60
C GLU A 302 16.72 9.87 7.67
N ARG A 303 16.74 8.66 8.23
CA ARG A 303 16.37 7.45 7.49
C ARG A 303 14.90 7.48 7.07
N ALA A 304 13.98 7.79 7.98
CA ALA A 304 12.56 7.91 7.66
C ALA A 304 12.32 8.92 6.52
N LYS A 305 12.94 10.11 6.56
CA LYS A 305 12.87 11.11 5.49
C LYS A 305 13.35 10.56 4.14
N ARG A 306 14.48 9.84 4.11
CA ARG A 306 15.01 9.22 2.89
C ARG A 306 14.06 8.15 2.34
N SER A 307 13.46 7.35 3.21
CA SER A 307 12.48 6.33 2.82
C SER A 307 11.21 6.96 2.27
N ILE A 308 10.64 7.98 2.96
CA ILE A 308 9.48 8.75 2.48
C ILE A 308 9.76 9.35 1.10
N SER A 309 10.91 9.99 0.90
CA SER A 309 11.28 10.59 -0.38
C SER A 309 11.33 9.57 -1.51
N ARG A 310 11.98 8.43 -1.30
CA ARG A 310 12.09 7.36 -2.31
C ARG A 310 10.74 6.71 -2.61
N ILE A 311 9.95 6.47 -1.58
CA ILE A 311 8.65 5.81 -1.70
C ILE A 311 7.65 6.73 -2.38
N ALA A 312 7.75 8.05 -2.18
CA ALA A 312 6.97 9.02 -2.97
C ALA A 312 7.27 8.90 -4.47
N THR A 313 8.54 8.79 -4.89
CA THR A 313 8.89 8.60 -6.30
C THR A 313 8.39 7.26 -6.85
N LEU A 314 8.57 6.16 -6.11
CA LEU A 314 8.09 4.84 -6.52
C LEU A 314 6.57 4.79 -6.61
N TYR A 315 5.89 5.35 -5.62
CA TYR A 315 4.44 5.44 -5.61
C TYR A 315 3.92 6.27 -6.78
N ALA A 316 4.51 7.43 -7.06
CA ALA A 316 4.12 8.23 -8.22
C ALA A 316 4.31 7.46 -9.53
N PHE A 317 5.40 6.71 -9.66
CA PHE A 317 5.65 5.86 -10.82
C PHE A 317 4.60 4.75 -10.97
N PHE A 318 4.40 3.90 -9.96
CA PHE A 318 3.43 2.81 -10.03
C PHE A 318 1.97 3.31 -10.07
N GLY A 319 1.70 4.43 -9.40
CA GLY A 319 0.44 5.16 -9.41
C GLY A 319 0.06 5.62 -10.80
N LEU A 320 0.91 6.44 -11.42
CA LEU A 320 0.65 6.90 -12.78
C LEU A 320 0.66 5.75 -13.79
N TRP A 321 1.47 4.71 -13.59
CA TRP A 321 1.42 3.52 -14.45
C TRP A 321 0.06 2.82 -14.36
N ALA A 322 -0.48 2.62 -13.16
CA ALA A 322 -1.80 2.03 -12.96
C ALA A 322 -2.92 2.92 -13.55
N THR A 323 -2.85 4.23 -13.32
CA THR A 323 -3.80 5.21 -13.90
C THR A 323 -3.76 5.19 -15.43
N LEU A 324 -2.57 5.19 -16.04
CA LEU A 324 -2.41 5.14 -17.49
C LEU A 324 -2.86 3.81 -18.07
N GLY A 325 -2.47 2.70 -17.44
CA GLY A 325 -2.92 1.37 -17.84
C GLY A 325 -4.44 1.31 -17.86
N LEU A 326 -5.09 1.82 -16.82
CA LEU A 326 -6.55 1.87 -16.76
C LEU A 326 -7.13 2.84 -17.81
N PHE A 327 -6.60 4.05 -17.96
CA PHE A 327 -7.06 5.01 -18.98
C PHE A 327 -6.95 4.46 -20.41
N LEU A 328 -5.83 3.82 -20.72
CA LEU A 328 -5.55 3.26 -22.04
C LEU A 328 -6.40 2.01 -22.32
N LEU A 329 -6.61 1.15 -21.33
CA LEU A 329 -7.35 -0.11 -21.48
C LEU A 329 -8.85 0.01 -21.18
N ALA A 330 -9.31 1.10 -20.56
CA ALA A 330 -10.71 1.32 -20.21
C ALA A 330 -11.67 1.15 -21.39
N PRO A 331 -11.37 1.62 -22.63
CA PRO A 331 -12.25 1.36 -23.76
C PRO A 331 -12.40 -0.13 -24.08
N ALA A 332 -11.35 -0.93 -23.95
CA ALA A 332 -11.44 -2.38 -24.17
C ALA A 332 -12.27 -3.04 -23.06
N ILE A 333 -11.98 -2.68 -21.80
CA ILE A 333 -12.70 -3.19 -20.62
C ILE A 333 -14.19 -2.85 -20.70
N LEU A 334 -14.53 -1.58 -20.92
CA LEU A 334 -15.91 -1.13 -20.97
C LEU A 334 -16.66 -1.71 -22.17
N LYS A 335 -16.05 -1.78 -23.36
CA LYS A 335 -16.71 -2.37 -24.54
C LYS A 335 -16.96 -3.88 -24.40
N ALA A 336 -16.11 -4.58 -23.65
CA ALA A 336 -16.31 -6.00 -23.37
C ALA A 336 -17.44 -6.25 -22.36
N MET A 337 -17.70 -5.27 -21.47
CA MET A 337 -18.59 -5.46 -20.32
C MET A 337 -19.88 -4.66 -20.37
N ALA A 338 -19.96 -3.61 -21.19
CA ALA A 338 -21.09 -2.69 -21.21
C ALA A 338 -21.57 -2.40 -22.63
N THR A 339 -22.88 -2.15 -22.74
CA THR A 339 -23.52 -1.79 -24.01
C THR A 339 -23.08 -0.40 -24.50
N LYS A 340 -23.31 -0.13 -25.78
CA LYS A 340 -22.92 1.14 -26.45
C LYS A 340 -23.42 2.40 -25.73
N GLN A 341 -24.60 2.32 -25.10
CA GLN A 341 -25.22 3.42 -24.38
C GLN A 341 -24.35 3.93 -23.22
N TYR A 342 -23.46 3.08 -22.67
CA TYR A 342 -22.58 3.43 -21.56
C TYR A 342 -21.20 3.91 -21.97
N TRP A 343 -20.87 3.95 -23.27
CA TRP A 343 -19.50 4.28 -23.71
C TRP A 343 -19.05 5.70 -23.33
N GLY A 344 -20.00 6.63 -23.11
CA GLY A 344 -19.71 7.96 -22.57
C GLY A 344 -19.05 7.94 -21.19
N ALA A 345 -19.19 6.85 -20.42
CA ALA A 345 -18.54 6.67 -19.13
C ALA A 345 -17.00 6.72 -19.20
N LEU A 346 -16.41 6.44 -20.38
CA LEU A 346 -14.95 6.47 -20.58
C LEU A 346 -14.31 7.82 -20.27
N ASN A 347 -15.07 8.92 -20.44
CA ASN A 347 -14.54 10.28 -20.31
C ASN A 347 -14.05 10.58 -18.89
N VAL A 348 -14.66 9.99 -17.86
CA VAL A 348 -14.31 10.25 -16.45
C VAL A 348 -13.30 9.25 -15.88
N VAL A 349 -13.12 8.08 -16.51
CA VAL A 349 -12.32 6.98 -15.93
C VAL A 349 -10.90 7.41 -15.59
N GLY A 350 -10.20 8.02 -16.55
CA GLY A 350 -8.81 8.45 -16.35
C GLY A 350 -8.67 9.51 -15.26
N LEU A 351 -9.62 10.45 -15.19
CA LEU A 351 -9.59 11.55 -14.23
C LEU A 351 -9.88 11.06 -12.80
N VAL A 352 -10.86 10.18 -12.63
CA VAL A 352 -11.16 9.54 -11.33
C VAL A 352 -9.98 8.67 -10.88
N ALA A 353 -9.39 7.87 -11.78
CA ALA A 353 -8.22 7.06 -11.48
C ALA A 353 -7.02 7.91 -11.03
N LEU A 354 -6.78 9.04 -11.69
CA LEU A 354 -5.74 10.00 -11.32
C LEU A 354 -6.03 10.63 -9.94
N SER A 355 -7.29 10.98 -9.67
CA SER A 355 -7.72 11.57 -8.40
C SER A 355 -7.28 10.71 -7.22
N TYR A 356 -7.51 9.39 -7.28
CA TYR A 356 -7.12 8.48 -6.21
C TYR A 356 -5.61 8.38 -6.00
N VAL A 357 -4.81 8.41 -7.07
CA VAL A 357 -3.34 8.45 -6.97
C VAL A 357 -2.88 9.77 -6.34
N VAL A 358 -3.49 10.89 -6.72
CA VAL A 358 -3.21 12.19 -6.12
C VAL A 358 -3.52 12.18 -4.63
N LEU A 359 -4.71 11.72 -4.21
CA LEU A 359 -5.04 11.55 -2.79
C LEU A 359 -4.04 10.66 -2.07
N GLY A 360 -3.62 9.58 -2.72
CA GLY A 360 -2.70 8.62 -2.13
C GLY A 360 -1.29 9.15 -1.89
N SER A 361 -0.84 10.12 -2.69
CA SER A 361 0.40 10.85 -2.40
C SER A 361 0.34 11.64 -1.08
N GLY A 362 -0.85 12.06 -0.66
CA GLY A 362 -1.11 12.69 0.64
C GLY A 362 -0.77 11.76 1.81
N TRP A 363 -1.08 10.45 1.71
CA TRP A 363 -0.71 9.47 2.74
C TRP A 363 0.81 9.31 2.89
N ILE A 364 1.57 9.48 1.81
CA ILE A 364 3.03 9.36 1.83
C ILE A 364 3.66 10.63 2.36
N THR A 365 3.23 11.77 1.85
CA THR A 365 3.76 13.06 2.25
C THR A 365 3.39 13.41 3.69
N GLY A 366 2.23 12.95 4.15
CA GLY A 366 1.76 13.06 5.54
C GLY A 366 2.42 12.11 6.53
N ALA A 367 3.24 11.12 6.11
CA ALA A 367 3.84 10.16 7.04
C ALA A 367 4.70 10.84 8.13
N GLY A 368 5.36 11.95 7.78
CA GLY A 368 6.11 12.79 8.73
C GLY A 368 5.25 13.30 9.89
N LEU A 369 4.01 13.72 9.62
CA LEU A 369 3.06 14.19 10.63
C LEU A 369 2.64 13.08 11.60
N HIS A 370 2.55 11.84 11.11
CA HIS A 370 2.28 10.67 11.95
C HIS A 370 3.49 10.31 12.82
N ILE A 371 4.71 10.34 12.28
CA ILE A 371 5.95 10.10 13.05
C ILE A 371 6.05 11.06 14.24
N ILE A 372 5.82 12.36 14.00
CA ILE A 372 5.90 13.39 15.05
C ILE A 372 4.62 13.50 15.89
N LYS A 373 3.66 12.58 15.74
CA LYS A 373 2.39 12.53 16.48
C LYS A 373 1.54 13.81 16.39
N LYS A 374 1.56 14.51 15.24
CA LYS A 374 0.72 15.70 14.96
C LYS A 374 -0.23 15.48 13.77
N PRO A 375 -1.14 14.48 13.80
CA PRO A 375 -2.02 14.14 12.68
C PRO A 375 -3.18 15.13 12.47
N LEU A 376 -3.41 16.09 13.39
CA LEU A 376 -4.53 17.04 13.30
C LEU A 376 -4.57 17.79 11.96
N ALA A 377 -3.42 18.13 11.40
CA ALA A 377 -3.35 18.80 10.10
C ALA A 377 -3.92 17.94 8.95
N ILE A 378 -3.84 16.62 9.05
CA ILE A 378 -4.45 15.68 8.09
C ILE A 378 -5.97 15.77 8.22
N SER A 379 -6.52 15.70 9.43
CA SER A 379 -7.97 15.81 9.66
C SER A 379 -8.52 17.15 9.14
N VAL A 380 -7.84 18.26 9.41
CA VAL A 380 -8.22 19.58 8.89
C VAL A 380 -8.21 19.60 7.36
N ALA A 381 -7.20 19.00 6.72
CA ALA A 381 -7.13 18.91 5.26
C ALA A 381 -8.36 18.21 4.67
N PHE A 382 -8.81 17.09 5.27
CA PHE A 382 -9.99 16.36 4.79
C PHE A 382 -11.30 17.12 5.01
N ILE A 383 -11.46 17.81 6.15
CA ILE A 383 -12.67 18.63 6.40
C ILE A 383 -12.74 19.77 5.39
N VAL A 384 -11.67 20.55 5.23
CA VAL A 384 -11.64 21.65 4.27
C VAL A 384 -11.74 21.13 2.84
N GLY A 385 -11.09 20.00 2.52
CA GLY A 385 -11.18 19.35 1.23
C GLY A 385 -12.61 18.90 0.89
N ALA A 386 -13.40 18.45 1.88
CA ALA A 386 -14.81 18.13 1.68
C ALA A 386 -15.63 19.39 1.35
N LEU A 387 -15.39 20.50 2.05
CA LEU A 387 -16.06 21.77 1.75
C LEU A 387 -15.67 22.30 0.36
N VAL A 388 -14.39 22.21 0.00
CA VAL A 388 -13.89 22.53 -1.35
C VAL A 388 -14.58 21.65 -2.38
N ASN A 389 -14.76 20.35 -2.12
CA ASN A 389 -15.44 19.45 -3.03
C ASN A 389 -16.90 19.82 -3.26
N LEU A 390 -17.64 20.13 -2.20
CA LEU A 390 -19.03 20.60 -2.30
C LEU A 390 -19.12 21.89 -3.13
N GLY A 391 -18.26 22.87 -2.85
CA GLY A 391 -18.21 24.13 -3.60
C GLY A 391 -17.84 23.94 -5.08
N LEU A 392 -16.85 23.09 -5.37
CA LEU A 392 -16.44 22.79 -6.75
C LEU A 392 -17.51 22.03 -7.51
N ASN A 393 -18.26 21.12 -6.88
CA ASN A 393 -19.38 20.45 -7.54
C ASN A 393 -20.46 21.46 -7.95
N LEU A 394 -20.81 22.42 -7.07
CA LEU A 394 -21.77 23.49 -7.39
C LEU A 394 -21.34 24.36 -8.57
N ILE A 395 -20.03 24.64 -8.68
CA ILE A 395 -19.49 25.55 -9.70
C ILE A 395 -19.22 24.83 -11.04
N LEU A 396 -18.65 23.62 -11.00
CA LEU A 396 -18.14 22.93 -12.19
C LEU A 396 -19.17 22.04 -12.87
N ILE A 397 -20.16 21.50 -12.15
CA ILE A 397 -21.17 20.63 -12.76
C ILE A 397 -22.07 21.37 -13.75
N PRO A 398 -22.61 22.58 -13.47
CA PRO A 398 -23.48 23.25 -14.42
C PRO A 398 -22.87 23.45 -15.83
N PRO A 399 -21.59 23.89 -15.98
CA PRO A 399 -20.98 24.01 -17.31
C PRO A 399 -20.37 22.72 -17.88
N LEU A 400 -19.95 21.75 -17.07
CA LEU A 400 -19.16 20.59 -17.52
C LEU A 400 -19.83 19.23 -17.26
N GLY A 401 -21.01 19.20 -16.64
CA GLY A 401 -21.74 17.98 -16.31
C GLY A 401 -20.91 16.99 -15.49
N MET A 402 -20.95 15.70 -15.88
CA MET A 402 -20.16 14.62 -15.28
C MET A 402 -18.65 14.87 -15.27
N MET A 403 -18.12 15.62 -16.25
CA MET A 403 -16.71 16.01 -16.22
C MET A 403 -16.43 17.02 -15.11
N GLY A 404 -17.38 17.92 -14.83
CA GLY A 404 -17.31 18.86 -13.71
C GLY A 404 -17.17 18.15 -12.36
N ALA A 405 -17.98 17.11 -12.13
CA ALA A 405 -17.91 16.28 -10.91
C ALA A 405 -16.54 15.56 -10.78
N ALA A 406 -16.01 15.04 -11.89
CA ALA A 406 -14.72 14.38 -11.89
C ALA A 406 -13.56 15.36 -11.63
N TRP A 407 -13.62 16.58 -12.18
CA TRP A 407 -12.67 17.66 -11.88
C TRP A 407 -12.78 18.14 -10.44
N ALA A 408 -14.01 18.30 -9.91
CA ALA A 408 -14.23 18.66 -8.51
C ALA A 408 -13.57 17.66 -7.57
N THR A 409 -13.68 16.36 -7.87
CA THR A 409 -13.01 15.29 -7.12
C THR A 409 -11.48 15.40 -7.19
N LEU A 410 -10.91 15.52 -8.40
CA LEU A 410 -9.46 15.65 -8.58
C LEU A 410 -8.89 16.86 -7.86
N LEU A 411 -9.49 18.03 -8.04
CA LEU A 411 -9.04 19.29 -7.45
C LEU A 411 -9.15 19.28 -5.92
N SER A 412 -10.17 18.64 -5.37
CA SER A 412 -10.33 18.48 -3.92
C SER A 412 -9.27 17.54 -3.34
N PHE A 413 -9.00 16.42 -4.01
CA PHE A 413 -7.94 15.50 -3.58
C PHE A 413 -6.54 16.10 -3.76
N LEU A 414 -6.35 16.91 -4.81
CA LEU A 414 -5.13 17.71 -4.98
C LEU A 414 -4.96 18.71 -3.84
N PHE A 415 -6.01 19.45 -3.49
CA PHE A 415 -6.00 20.37 -2.35
C PHE A 415 -5.60 19.64 -1.06
N ILE A 416 -6.24 18.50 -0.76
CA ILE A 416 -5.93 17.69 0.44
C ILE A 416 -4.44 17.30 0.44
N SER A 417 -3.95 16.74 -0.65
CA SER A 417 -2.57 16.27 -0.76
C SER A 417 -1.54 17.40 -0.68
N VAL A 418 -1.81 18.55 -1.31
CA VAL A 418 -0.94 19.73 -1.24
C VAL A 418 -0.96 20.34 0.17
N PHE A 419 -2.12 20.44 0.80
CA PHE A 419 -2.23 20.93 2.19
C PHE A 419 -1.42 20.05 3.15
N ILE A 420 -1.58 18.72 3.05
CA ILE A 420 -0.82 17.75 3.86
C ILE A 420 0.68 17.88 3.60
N LEU A 421 1.10 18.00 2.33
CA LEU A 421 2.50 18.21 1.96
C LEU A 421 3.06 19.48 2.61
N ILE A 422 2.36 20.62 2.50
CA ILE A 422 2.81 21.89 3.09
C ILE A 422 2.92 21.76 4.62
N ALA A 423 1.89 21.22 5.27
CA ALA A 423 1.88 21.04 6.73
C ALA A 423 2.99 20.09 7.20
N SER A 424 3.24 19.01 6.45
CA SER A 424 4.30 18.04 6.71
C SER A 424 5.68 18.67 6.51
N GLN A 425 5.91 19.38 5.41
CA GLN A 425 7.21 20.03 5.14
C GLN A 425 7.59 21.08 6.18
N ARG A 426 6.62 21.82 6.72
CA ARG A 426 6.84 22.80 7.80
C ARG A 426 7.32 22.15 9.11
N ARG A 427 6.93 20.90 9.39
CA ARG A 427 7.19 20.24 10.69
C ARG A 427 8.18 19.07 10.60
N PHE A 428 8.30 18.45 9.44
CA PHE A 428 9.14 17.29 9.16
C PHE A 428 9.67 17.38 7.71
N PRO A 429 10.70 18.21 7.46
CA PRO A 429 11.13 18.52 6.10
C PRO A 429 11.76 17.32 5.40
N VAL A 430 11.22 16.94 4.25
CA VAL A 430 11.67 15.80 3.43
C VAL A 430 12.18 16.32 2.08
N LYS A 431 13.40 15.91 1.68
CA LYS A 431 13.95 16.25 0.35
C LYS A 431 13.39 15.30 -0.72
N TYR A 432 12.28 15.67 -1.35
CA TYR A 432 11.67 14.90 -2.45
C TYR A 432 12.45 15.00 -3.76
N GLU A 433 12.38 13.94 -4.58
CA GLU A 433 13.06 13.87 -5.89
C GLU A 433 12.25 14.60 -6.98
N TRP A 434 11.97 15.90 -6.81
CA TRP A 434 11.08 16.71 -7.67
C TRP A 434 11.39 16.59 -9.16
N LYS A 435 12.66 16.58 -9.56
CA LYS A 435 13.07 16.40 -10.96
C LYS A 435 12.60 15.06 -11.54
N ARG A 436 12.65 13.98 -10.74
CA ARG A 436 12.18 12.65 -11.16
C ARG A 436 10.66 12.58 -11.18
N LEU A 437 10.00 13.16 -10.18
CA LEU A 437 8.54 13.24 -10.14
C LEU A 437 8.00 13.99 -11.37
N LEU A 438 8.64 15.12 -11.73
CA LEU A 438 8.32 15.87 -12.93
C LEU A 438 8.54 15.05 -14.20
N ALA A 439 9.70 14.36 -14.32
CA ALA A 439 9.97 13.50 -15.47
C ALA A 439 8.94 12.37 -15.63
N ILE A 440 8.54 11.74 -14.51
CA ILE A 440 7.50 10.70 -14.47
C ILE A 440 6.15 11.27 -14.93
N GLY A 441 5.78 12.47 -14.44
CA GLY A 441 4.55 13.15 -14.85
C GLY A 441 4.53 13.55 -16.32
N VAL A 442 5.62 14.15 -16.83
CA VAL A 442 5.74 14.54 -18.25
C VAL A 442 5.67 13.30 -19.15
N TRP A 443 6.35 12.22 -18.78
CA TRP A 443 6.26 10.96 -19.53
C TRP A 443 4.86 10.35 -19.52
N ALA A 444 4.14 10.47 -18.40
CA ALA A 444 2.75 10.04 -18.33
C ALA A 444 1.87 10.80 -19.32
N VAL A 445 2.05 12.13 -19.41
CA VAL A 445 1.32 12.98 -20.36
C VAL A 445 1.66 12.61 -21.81
N ILE A 446 2.93 12.40 -22.13
CA ILE A 446 3.37 11.97 -23.47
C ILE A 446 2.70 10.64 -23.86
N ILE A 447 2.70 9.66 -22.97
CA ILE A 447 2.07 8.35 -23.22
C ILE A 447 0.55 8.47 -23.36
N ALA A 448 -0.10 9.29 -22.53
CA ALA A 448 -1.53 9.55 -22.65
C ALA A 448 -1.86 10.23 -24.00
N ALA A 449 -1.06 11.20 -24.44
CA ALA A 449 -1.21 11.85 -25.74
C ALA A 449 -1.00 10.87 -26.91
N GLY A 450 -0.11 9.88 -26.76
CA GLY A 450 0.07 8.81 -27.74
C GLY A 450 -1.20 8.01 -28.05
N ALA A 451 -2.18 7.99 -27.14
CA ALA A 451 -3.47 7.34 -27.36
C ALA A 451 -4.31 8.03 -28.45
N LEU A 452 -4.00 9.28 -28.79
CA LEU A 452 -4.65 10.03 -29.86
C LEU A 452 -4.26 9.52 -31.26
N VAL A 453 -3.08 8.87 -31.37
CA VAL A 453 -2.54 8.38 -32.66
C VAL A 453 -3.35 7.19 -33.19
N SER A 454 -3.81 6.30 -32.31
CA SER A 454 -4.57 5.11 -32.73
C SER A 454 -5.49 4.60 -31.62
N GLN A 455 -6.71 4.24 -32.01
CA GLN A 455 -7.73 3.65 -31.14
C GLN A 455 -7.60 2.12 -31.01
N ARG A 456 -6.64 1.49 -31.72
CA ARG A 456 -6.45 0.03 -31.70
C ARG A 456 -5.95 -0.44 -30.32
N VAL A 457 -6.50 -1.55 -29.83
CA VAL A 457 -6.19 -2.08 -28.49
C VAL A 457 -4.71 -2.41 -28.33
N TRP A 458 -4.09 -3.07 -29.32
CA TRP A 458 -2.67 -3.42 -29.26
C TRP A 458 -1.76 -2.20 -29.15
N TRP A 459 -2.09 -1.07 -29.79
CA TRP A 459 -1.33 0.18 -29.68
C TRP A 459 -1.39 0.74 -28.26
N ARG A 460 -2.58 0.76 -27.66
CA ARG A 460 -2.81 1.20 -26.28
C ARG A 460 -2.10 0.29 -25.27
N VAL A 461 -2.03 -1.02 -25.53
CA VAL A 461 -1.24 -1.97 -24.73
C VAL A 461 0.25 -1.65 -24.84
N LEU A 462 0.78 -1.42 -26.04
CA LEU A 462 2.18 -1.03 -26.22
C LEU A 462 2.52 0.25 -25.48
N LEU A 463 1.66 1.28 -25.54
CA LEU A 463 1.83 2.53 -24.78
C LEU A 463 1.86 2.28 -23.27
N ALA A 464 0.97 1.44 -22.74
CA ALA A 464 0.96 1.09 -21.32
C ALA A 464 2.24 0.33 -20.90
N LEU A 465 2.78 -0.52 -21.78
CA LEU A 465 4.04 -1.25 -21.56
C LEU A 465 5.29 -0.40 -21.80
N ALA A 466 5.18 0.71 -22.54
CA ALA A 466 6.26 1.67 -22.73
C ALA A 466 6.54 2.51 -21.47
N PHE A 467 5.54 2.70 -20.59
CA PHE A 467 5.71 3.48 -19.37
C PHE A 467 6.82 2.93 -18.44
N PRO A 468 6.90 1.61 -18.18
CA PRO A 468 8.01 1.00 -17.45
C PRO A 468 9.42 1.27 -17.99
N LEU A 469 9.58 1.55 -19.28
CA LEU A 469 10.88 1.84 -19.89
C LEU A 469 11.53 3.10 -19.33
N LEU A 470 10.72 4.12 -18.96
CA LEU A 470 11.22 5.28 -18.22
C LEU A 470 11.75 4.88 -16.84
N GLY A 471 11.09 3.94 -16.16
CA GLY A 471 11.57 3.40 -14.89
C GLY A 471 12.93 2.72 -15.05
N LEU A 472 13.11 1.96 -16.14
CA LEU A 472 14.40 1.37 -16.50
C LEU A 472 15.47 2.44 -16.73
N TYR A 473 15.13 3.56 -17.38
CA TYR A 473 16.04 4.68 -17.62
C TYR A 473 16.39 5.45 -16.33
N LEU A 474 15.39 5.87 -15.55
CA LEU A 474 15.57 6.66 -14.33
C LEU A 474 16.29 5.89 -13.22
N TYR A 475 16.12 4.57 -13.17
CA TYR A 475 16.73 3.69 -12.18
C TYR A 475 17.83 2.79 -12.77
N ARG A 476 18.31 3.06 -13.99
CA ARG A 476 19.30 2.27 -14.74
C ARG A 476 20.54 1.94 -13.93
N ALA A 477 21.02 2.86 -13.10
CA ALA A 477 22.21 2.68 -12.27
C ALA A 477 21.96 1.90 -10.95
N ARG A 478 20.71 1.63 -10.57
CA ARG A 478 20.36 1.01 -9.27
C ARG A 478 19.67 -0.36 -9.40
N LEU A 479 18.82 -0.55 -10.41
CA LEU A 479 18.07 -1.80 -10.65
C LEU A 479 18.86 -2.79 -11.50
N PHE A 480 19.64 -2.26 -12.46
CA PHE A 480 20.47 -3.02 -13.37
C PHE A 480 21.93 -2.66 -13.14
N GLY A 481 22.80 -3.65 -13.14
CA GLY A 481 24.22 -3.42 -12.92
C GLY A 481 25.00 -4.71 -13.04
N ILE A 482 26.18 -4.62 -13.64
CA ILE A 482 27.11 -5.74 -13.73
C ILE A 482 28.30 -5.34 -12.88
N ASN A 483 28.50 -6.02 -11.75
CA ASN A 483 29.74 -5.90 -10.98
C ASN A 483 30.55 -7.15 -11.20
N ARG A 484 31.83 -6.98 -11.52
CA ARG A 484 32.77 -8.07 -11.67
C ARG A 484 33.74 -8.08 -10.51
N GLY A 485 34.22 -9.28 -10.18
CA GLY A 485 35.22 -9.46 -9.14
C GLY A 485 35.84 -10.85 -9.21
N PHE A 486 36.73 -11.11 -8.28
CA PHE A 486 37.46 -12.35 -8.14
C PHE A 486 37.17 -12.92 -6.75
N LEU A 487 36.88 -14.22 -6.70
CA LEU A 487 36.97 -14.98 -5.47
C LEU A 487 38.44 -15.33 -5.25
N VAL A 488 39.01 -14.82 -4.18
CA VAL A 488 40.37 -15.16 -3.76
C VAL A 488 40.29 -16.15 -2.60
N ARG A 489 41.15 -17.17 -2.61
CA ARG A 489 41.19 -18.21 -1.58
C ARG A 489 42.62 -18.57 -1.20
N ARG A 490 42.84 -18.88 0.08
CA ARG A 490 44.06 -19.49 0.63
C ARG A 490 43.69 -20.77 1.37
N ALA A 491 44.41 -21.86 1.08
CA ALA A 491 44.35 -23.08 1.88
C ALA A 491 45.20 -22.90 3.14
N LEU A 492 44.68 -23.32 4.29
CA LEU A 492 45.33 -23.13 5.59
C LEU A 492 46.14 -24.36 6.04
N SER A 493 46.04 -25.48 5.31
CA SER A 493 46.67 -26.77 5.62
C SER A 493 48.17 -26.87 5.28
N GLU A 494 48.72 -25.97 4.45
CA GLU A 494 50.07 -26.15 3.85
C GLU A 494 50.92 -24.85 3.81
N GLY A 495 50.49 -23.77 4.46
CA GLY A 495 51.21 -22.49 4.42
C GLY A 495 52.21 -22.32 5.56
N GLN A 496 53.42 -21.79 5.26
CA GLN A 496 54.26 -21.14 6.27
C GLN A 496 53.49 -19.94 6.85
N ASP A 497 53.44 -19.86 8.18
CA ASP A 497 52.87 -18.71 8.87
C ASP A 497 53.84 -17.53 8.68
N LEU A 498 53.39 -16.48 8.00
CA LEU A 498 54.23 -15.31 7.77
C LEU A 498 54.36 -14.55 9.10
N SER A 499 55.60 -14.18 9.47
CA SER A 499 55.81 -13.33 10.64
C SER A 499 55.27 -11.93 10.37
N ILE A 500 54.60 -11.36 11.38
CA ILE A 500 54.14 -9.97 11.32
C ILE A 500 55.34 -9.08 11.63
N PRO A 501 55.82 -8.23 10.70
CA PRO A 501 57.01 -7.44 10.92
C PRO A 501 56.74 -6.22 11.81
N GLU A 502 57.62 -5.93 12.77
CA GLU A 502 57.55 -4.68 13.53
C GLU A 502 57.70 -3.46 12.60
N PRO A 503 56.96 -2.35 12.81
CA PRO A 503 56.13 -2.01 13.97
C PRO A 503 54.63 -2.33 13.78
N LEU A 504 54.28 -3.34 12.96
CA LEU A 504 52.90 -3.77 12.76
C LEU A 504 52.46 -4.75 13.84
N SER A 505 51.21 -4.65 14.26
CA SER A 505 50.54 -5.71 15.02
C SER A 505 49.11 -5.87 14.54
N ALA A 506 48.51 -7.04 14.78
CA ALA A 506 47.13 -7.31 14.45
C ALA A 506 46.49 -8.15 15.54
N GLU A 507 45.29 -7.74 15.97
CA GLU A 507 44.59 -8.38 17.08
C GLU A 507 43.11 -8.54 16.76
N ARG A 508 42.50 -9.56 17.37
CA ARG A 508 41.05 -9.75 17.35
C ARG A 508 40.43 -8.87 18.43
N VAL A 509 39.47 -8.03 18.03
CA VAL A 509 38.88 -7.02 18.92
C VAL A 509 37.37 -7.18 18.99
N SER A 510 36.82 -7.14 20.20
CA SER A 510 35.38 -7.13 20.48
C SER A 510 34.89 -5.83 21.11
N ASP A 511 35.79 -4.96 21.59
CA ASP A 511 35.41 -3.68 22.19
C ASP A 511 34.95 -2.68 21.12
N ILE A 512 33.68 -2.28 21.22
CA ILE A 512 33.02 -1.35 20.30
C ILE A 512 33.65 0.04 20.30
N ARG A 513 34.27 0.46 21.42
CA ARG A 513 34.87 1.80 21.57
C ARG A 513 36.01 2.00 20.58
N LEU A 514 36.85 0.98 20.42
CA LEU A 514 37.95 0.94 19.43
C LEU A 514 37.44 0.93 17.98
N LEU A 515 36.24 0.43 17.73
CA LEU A 515 35.66 0.33 16.37
C LEU A 515 35.06 1.66 15.88
N SER A 516 34.66 2.54 16.80
CA SER A 516 34.00 3.83 16.50
C SER A 516 34.87 4.76 15.64
N GLY A 517 36.20 4.68 15.77
CA GLY A 517 37.17 5.51 15.04
C GLY A 517 37.24 5.27 13.53
N PHE A 518 36.80 4.11 13.03
CA PHE A 518 36.94 3.76 11.61
C PHE A 518 35.83 4.30 10.72
N ARG A 519 34.58 4.35 11.21
CA ARG A 519 33.43 4.88 10.46
C ARG A 519 32.39 5.48 11.41
N LYS A 520 32.20 6.80 11.32
CA LYS A 520 31.19 7.53 12.09
C LYS A 520 29.78 6.98 11.84
N GLY A 521 29.03 6.70 12.91
CA GLY A 521 27.63 6.25 12.84
C GLY A 521 27.42 4.76 12.52
N MET A 522 28.46 3.92 12.62
CA MET A 522 28.37 2.47 12.34
C MET A 522 28.31 1.59 13.61
N GLU A 523 28.28 2.19 14.80
CA GLU A 523 28.34 1.49 16.09
C GLU A 523 27.26 0.41 16.24
N ASP A 524 26.00 0.73 15.96
CA ASP A 524 24.90 -0.25 16.00
C ASP A 524 25.04 -1.38 14.96
N ALA A 525 25.69 -1.10 13.83
CA ALA A 525 25.95 -2.12 12.81
C ALA A 525 27.08 -3.05 13.25
N TYR A 526 28.12 -2.51 13.88
CA TYR A 526 29.23 -3.29 14.45
C TYR A 526 28.76 -4.15 15.63
N ARG A 527 27.93 -3.60 16.52
CA ARG A 527 27.36 -4.34 17.65
C ARG A 527 26.57 -5.56 17.17
N ARG A 528 25.66 -5.38 16.20
CA ARG A 528 24.89 -6.48 15.60
C ARG A 528 25.74 -7.53 14.88
N ARG A 529 26.91 -7.16 14.37
CA ARG A 529 27.84 -8.13 13.76
C ARG A 529 28.46 -9.02 14.83
N LEU A 530 28.95 -8.42 15.91
CA LEU A 530 29.52 -9.14 17.05
C LEU A 530 28.48 -10.06 17.70
N GLU A 531 27.24 -9.59 17.89
CA GLU A 531 26.12 -10.40 18.40
C GLU A 531 25.78 -11.62 17.50
N ARG A 532 26.02 -11.50 16.18
CA ARG A 532 25.86 -12.61 15.21
C ARG A 532 27.06 -13.55 15.16
N GLY A 533 28.07 -13.36 16.01
CA GLY A 533 29.30 -14.16 16.03
C GLY A 533 30.27 -13.81 14.90
N VAL A 534 30.11 -12.67 14.23
CA VAL A 534 31.09 -12.19 13.23
C VAL A 534 32.30 -11.63 13.96
N LEU A 535 33.49 -12.05 13.54
CA LEU A 535 34.76 -11.66 14.15
C LEU A 535 35.26 -10.34 13.56
N CYS A 536 35.92 -9.53 14.39
CA CYS A 536 36.55 -8.28 13.98
C CYS A 536 38.04 -8.32 14.30
N TYR A 537 38.85 -7.86 13.34
CA TYR A 537 40.30 -7.75 13.47
C TYR A 537 40.72 -6.32 13.22
N ILE A 538 41.62 -5.81 14.07
CA ILE A 538 42.23 -4.50 13.93
C ILE A 538 43.72 -4.69 13.65
N GLY A 539 44.23 -3.94 12.67
CA GLY A 539 45.66 -3.78 12.43
C GLY A 539 46.13 -2.46 13.01
N PHE A 540 47.25 -2.50 13.74
CA PHE A 540 47.88 -1.34 14.34
C PHE A 540 49.18 -1.00 13.64
N TRP A 541 49.47 0.28 13.52
CA TRP A 541 50.76 0.81 13.06
C TRP A 541 51.39 1.60 14.20
N LYS A 542 52.52 1.15 14.75
CA LYS A 542 53.16 1.77 15.94
C LYS A 542 52.19 1.96 17.12
N GLY A 543 51.27 1.00 17.32
CA GLY A 543 50.28 1.04 18.41
C GLY A 543 48.99 1.81 18.09
N GLU A 544 48.88 2.48 16.93
CA GLU A 544 47.66 3.20 16.54
C GLU A 544 46.73 2.34 15.65
N PRO A 545 45.40 2.30 15.91
CA PRO A 545 44.45 1.57 15.07
C PRO A 545 44.41 2.11 13.64
N ALA A 546 44.83 1.31 12.66
CA ALA A 546 45.05 1.76 11.29
C ALA A 546 44.20 1.01 10.25
N HIS A 547 43.81 -0.23 10.55
CA HIS A 547 42.99 -1.08 9.68
C HIS A 547 41.91 -1.84 10.46
N ILE A 548 40.76 -2.06 9.84
CA ILE A 548 39.68 -2.91 10.37
C ILE A 548 39.24 -3.91 9.29
N THR A 549 39.01 -5.16 9.69
CA THR A 549 38.47 -6.24 8.84
C THR A 549 37.44 -7.08 9.58
N TRP A 550 36.44 -7.57 8.86
CA TRP A 550 35.42 -8.47 9.43
C TRP A 550 35.55 -9.86 8.82
N VAL A 551 35.31 -10.89 9.64
CA VAL A 551 35.41 -12.29 9.25
C VAL A 551 34.17 -13.05 9.71
N ALA A 552 33.54 -13.78 8.80
CA ALA A 552 32.41 -14.66 9.09
C ALA A 552 32.74 -16.10 8.70
N THR A 553 32.25 -17.08 9.46
CA THR A 553 32.50 -18.52 9.22
C THR A 553 31.45 -19.20 8.33
N GLY A 554 30.64 -18.41 7.63
CA GLY A 554 29.62 -18.89 6.69
C GLY A 554 28.43 -17.94 6.54
N GLY A 555 27.62 -18.14 5.51
CA GLY A 555 26.30 -17.49 5.35
C GLY A 555 26.32 -16.01 4.94
N GLU A 556 27.45 -15.31 5.09
CA GLU A 556 27.59 -13.92 4.65
C GLU A 556 27.55 -13.78 3.12
N ARG A 557 26.96 -12.67 2.65
CA ARG A 557 26.71 -12.43 1.23
C ARG A 557 27.34 -11.12 0.77
N GLU A 558 28.18 -11.18 -0.25
CA GLU A 558 28.69 -9.99 -0.95
C GLU A 558 27.57 -9.40 -1.82
N PRO A 559 27.04 -8.20 -1.50
CA PRO A 559 25.89 -7.64 -2.19
C PRO A 559 26.16 -7.28 -3.66
N ARG A 560 27.40 -6.94 -4.02
CA ARG A 560 27.74 -6.43 -5.35
C ARG A 560 27.87 -7.54 -6.37
N THR A 561 28.50 -8.66 -6.00
CA THR A 561 28.64 -9.85 -6.86
C THR A 561 27.53 -10.87 -6.61
N GLY A 562 26.83 -10.80 -5.47
CA GLY A 562 25.82 -11.78 -5.07
C GLY A 562 26.41 -13.07 -4.49
N TYR A 563 27.74 -13.18 -4.37
CA TYR A 563 28.42 -14.35 -3.82
C TYR A 563 28.01 -14.59 -2.36
N ARG A 564 27.80 -15.86 -2.02
CA ARG A 564 27.53 -16.31 -0.65
C ARG A 564 28.69 -17.17 -0.19
N ALA A 565 29.27 -16.79 0.95
CA ALA A 565 30.39 -17.47 1.60
C ALA A 565 30.05 -18.94 1.86
N ARG A 566 31.02 -19.82 1.63
CA ARG A 566 30.85 -21.25 1.89
C ARG A 566 30.77 -21.48 3.41
N PRO A 567 29.82 -22.30 3.92
CA PRO A 567 29.83 -22.71 5.32
C PRO A 567 31.17 -23.36 5.68
N GLY A 568 31.73 -23.03 6.85
CA GLY A 568 33.00 -23.58 7.32
C GLY A 568 34.25 -22.96 6.66
N SER A 569 34.13 -21.80 6.01
CA SER A 569 35.27 -21.03 5.51
C SER A 569 35.38 -19.69 6.24
N ALA A 570 36.60 -19.19 6.44
CA ALA A 570 36.85 -17.86 7.00
C ALA A 570 36.67 -16.81 5.90
N TYR A 571 35.47 -16.23 5.81
CA TYR A 571 35.12 -15.24 4.79
C TYR A 571 35.46 -13.84 5.26
N VAL A 572 36.44 -13.20 4.60
CA VAL A 572 36.89 -11.83 4.91
C VAL A 572 36.08 -10.82 4.11
N PHE A 573 35.53 -9.79 4.78
CA PHE A 573 34.74 -8.75 4.15
C PHE A 573 34.79 -7.41 4.90
N ASP A 574 34.30 -6.36 4.22
CA ASP A 574 34.16 -4.99 4.74
C ASP A 574 35.43 -4.44 5.40
N SER A 575 36.57 -4.64 4.75
CA SER A 575 37.87 -4.16 5.19
C SER A 575 38.06 -2.66 4.90
N LEU A 576 38.74 -1.95 5.79
CA LEU A 576 39.06 -0.54 5.63
C LEU A 576 40.42 -0.23 6.26
N THR A 577 41.32 0.36 5.46
CA THR A 577 42.52 1.06 5.95
C THR A 577 42.26 2.56 5.94
N LEU A 578 42.53 3.24 7.05
CA LEU A 578 42.44 4.69 7.14
C LEU A 578 43.40 5.34 6.12
N PRO A 579 43.04 6.51 5.54
CA PRO A 579 43.79 7.12 4.44
C PRO A 579 45.26 7.35 4.73
N GLU A 580 45.61 7.86 5.91
CA GLU A 580 47.00 8.13 6.31
C GLU A 580 47.88 6.87 6.41
N PHE A 581 47.30 5.69 6.58
CA PHE A 581 48.04 4.43 6.76
C PHE A 581 48.04 3.52 5.52
N ARG A 582 47.61 4.02 4.36
CA ARG A 582 47.62 3.24 3.12
C ARG A 582 49.04 3.10 2.57
N GLY A 583 49.40 1.89 2.14
CA GLY A 583 50.71 1.59 1.55
C GLY A 583 51.69 0.89 2.49
N PHE A 584 51.46 0.94 3.81
CA PHE A 584 52.33 0.32 4.81
C PHE A 584 52.16 -1.20 4.99
N GLY A 585 51.49 -1.90 4.07
CA GLY A 585 51.32 -3.36 4.17
C GLY A 585 50.44 -3.88 5.32
N ILE A 586 49.76 -2.99 6.06
CA ILE A 586 48.95 -3.36 7.24
C ILE A 586 47.86 -4.39 6.90
N TYR A 587 47.20 -4.25 5.75
CA TYR A 587 46.11 -5.15 5.39
C TYR A 587 46.58 -6.59 5.20
N SER A 588 47.72 -6.82 4.56
CA SER A 588 48.32 -8.16 4.43
C SER A 588 48.69 -8.78 5.78
N CYS A 589 49.19 -7.96 6.71
CA CYS A 589 49.48 -8.40 8.09
C CYS A 589 48.20 -8.82 8.83
N VAL A 590 47.12 -8.04 8.73
CA VAL A 590 45.83 -8.41 9.34
C VAL A 590 45.27 -9.69 8.72
N LEU A 591 45.39 -9.86 7.41
CA LEU A 591 44.99 -11.10 6.73
C LEU A 591 45.79 -12.31 7.23
N GLU A 592 47.08 -12.16 7.50
CA GLU A 592 47.89 -13.24 8.08
C GLU A 592 47.38 -13.65 9.46
N LYS A 593 47.11 -12.67 10.33
CA LYS A 593 46.53 -12.95 11.66
C LYS A 593 45.17 -13.66 11.57
N VAL A 594 44.33 -13.25 10.62
CA VAL A 594 43.06 -13.93 10.34
C VAL A 594 43.29 -15.38 9.92
N CYS A 595 44.27 -15.65 9.05
CA CYS A 595 44.62 -17.00 8.61
C CYS A 595 45.15 -17.86 9.75
N GLN A 596 46.03 -17.33 10.61
CA GLN A 596 46.56 -18.02 11.80
C GLN A 596 45.44 -18.41 12.77
N ASP A 597 44.56 -17.47 13.11
CA ASP A 597 43.43 -17.73 14.00
C ASP A 597 42.43 -18.73 13.39
N ALA A 598 42.15 -18.63 12.09
CA ALA A 598 41.27 -19.56 11.40
C ALA A 598 41.85 -20.99 11.35
N LYS A 599 43.17 -21.11 11.13
CA LYS A 599 43.90 -22.38 11.17
C LYS A 599 43.83 -23.00 12.57
N GLY A 600 44.05 -22.20 13.62
CA GLY A 600 43.89 -22.65 15.02
C GLY A 600 42.47 -23.09 15.38
N ALA A 601 41.46 -22.55 14.69
CA ALA A 601 40.06 -22.95 14.83
C ALA A 601 39.64 -24.15 13.95
N GLY A 602 40.58 -24.81 13.26
CA GLY A 602 40.31 -25.97 12.40
C GLY A 602 39.63 -25.64 11.06
N ILE A 603 39.68 -24.39 10.60
CA ILE A 603 39.10 -23.97 9.33
C ILE A 603 40.06 -24.30 8.19
N ALA A 604 39.58 -24.97 7.14
CA ALA A 604 40.43 -25.41 6.02
C ALA A 604 40.80 -24.28 5.03
N PHE A 605 39.92 -23.29 4.84
CA PHE A 605 40.10 -22.24 3.84
C PHE A 605 39.69 -20.86 4.34
N ALA A 606 40.49 -19.85 3.97
CA ALA A 606 40.09 -18.45 4.02
C ALA A 606 39.73 -17.96 2.61
N GLU A 607 38.64 -17.20 2.48
CA GLU A 607 38.18 -16.67 1.19
C GLU A 607 37.67 -15.22 1.29
N ALA A 608 37.73 -14.49 0.18
CA ALA A 608 37.19 -13.14 0.07
C ALA A 608 36.78 -12.82 -1.36
N VAL A 609 35.90 -11.82 -1.52
CA VAL A 609 35.58 -11.27 -2.84
C VAL A 609 36.29 -9.93 -3.03
N VAL A 610 37.14 -9.85 -4.05
CA VAL A 610 37.79 -8.61 -4.47
C VAL A 610 37.14 -8.12 -5.75
N LEU A 611 36.59 -6.90 -5.76
CA LEU A 611 36.01 -6.33 -6.98
C LEU A 611 37.08 -5.99 -8.02
N GLU A 612 36.71 -6.14 -9.29
CA GLU A 612 37.54 -5.71 -10.42
C GLU A 612 37.81 -4.19 -10.33
N GLY A 613 39.06 -3.78 -10.52
CA GLY A 613 39.52 -2.40 -10.33
C GLY A 613 40.00 -2.04 -8.91
N ASN A 614 39.89 -2.95 -7.92
CA ASN A 614 40.49 -2.76 -6.59
C ASN A 614 41.86 -3.45 -6.47
N GLU A 615 42.85 -2.93 -7.18
CA GLU A 615 44.21 -3.49 -7.24
C GLU A 615 44.92 -3.50 -5.88
N ALA A 616 44.67 -2.50 -5.03
CA ALA A 616 45.27 -2.42 -3.70
C ALA A 616 44.85 -3.59 -2.80
N SER A 617 43.56 -3.91 -2.76
CA SER A 617 43.09 -5.09 -2.01
C SER A 617 43.59 -6.38 -2.65
N LEU A 618 43.58 -6.49 -3.98
CA LEU A 618 44.09 -7.68 -4.66
C LEU A 618 45.58 -7.94 -4.36
N LYS A 619 46.39 -6.88 -4.32
CA LYS A 619 47.81 -6.93 -3.93
C LYS A 619 47.97 -7.40 -2.48
N ALA A 620 47.18 -6.86 -1.54
CA ALA A 620 47.23 -7.28 -0.14
C ALA A 620 46.86 -8.76 0.03
N PHE A 621 45.82 -9.24 -0.64
CA PHE A 621 45.44 -10.66 -0.64
C PHE A 621 46.54 -11.55 -1.23
N ARG A 622 47.16 -11.16 -2.35
CA ARG A 622 48.28 -11.89 -2.95
C ARG A 622 49.51 -11.94 -2.02
N ASN A 623 49.85 -10.83 -1.40
CA ASN A 623 50.95 -10.76 -0.42
C ASN A 623 50.70 -11.65 0.80
N ALA A 624 49.43 -11.81 1.20
CA ALA A 624 49.01 -12.74 2.24
C ALA A 624 48.76 -14.17 1.71
N GLY A 625 49.29 -14.54 0.55
CA GLY A 625 49.23 -15.92 0.02
C GLY A 625 47.89 -16.35 -0.60
N PHE A 626 46.93 -15.46 -0.81
CA PHE A 626 45.67 -15.79 -1.48
C PHE A 626 45.82 -15.81 -3.00
N ARG A 627 45.18 -16.78 -3.66
CA ARG A 627 45.12 -16.88 -5.12
C ARG A 627 43.70 -16.67 -5.64
N PRO A 628 43.50 -15.96 -6.77
CA PRO A 628 42.21 -15.92 -7.45
C PRO A 628 41.85 -17.33 -7.96
N THR A 629 40.64 -17.80 -7.64
CA THR A 629 40.18 -19.15 -8.02
C THR A 629 38.97 -19.12 -8.96
N GLU A 630 38.10 -18.11 -8.80
CA GLU A 630 36.89 -17.95 -9.61
C GLU A 630 36.71 -16.48 -10.00
N ARG A 631 36.29 -16.23 -11.24
CA ARG A 631 35.78 -14.93 -11.67
C ARG A 631 34.29 -14.87 -11.39
N LEU A 632 33.87 -13.83 -10.69
CA LEU A 632 32.50 -13.59 -10.27
C LEU A 632 31.88 -12.47 -11.11
N THR A 633 30.74 -12.73 -11.73
CA THR A 633 29.92 -11.72 -12.39
C THR A 633 28.59 -11.61 -11.65
N GLY A 634 28.42 -10.51 -10.89
CA GLY A 634 27.17 -10.16 -10.26
C GLY A 634 26.26 -9.44 -11.23
N LEU A 635 25.24 -10.13 -11.74
CA LEU A 635 24.18 -9.56 -12.55
C LEU A 635 23.05 -9.08 -11.61
N LYS A 636 22.91 -7.78 -11.46
CA LYS A 636 21.80 -7.19 -10.70
C LYS A 636 20.60 -7.00 -11.63
N LEU A 637 19.50 -7.67 -11.33
CA LEU A 637 18.22 -7.55 -12.03
C LEU A 637 17.14 -7.23 -11.00
N PHE A 638 16.43 -6.11 -11.19
CA PHE A 638 15.35 -5.68 -10.30
C PHE A 638 15.74 -5.66 -8.80
N GLY A 639 17.00 -5.34 -8.51
CA GLY A 639 17.53 -5.32 -7.13
C GLY A 639 17.98 -6.67 -6.57
N ILE A 640 17.77 -7.77 -7.29
CA ILE A 640 18.31 -9.09 -6.97
C ILE A 640 19.64 -9.28 -7.70
N THR A 641 20.71 -9.53 -6.95
CA THR A 641 22.02 -9.85 -7.54
C THR A 641 22.18 -11.36 -7.74
N PHE A 642 22.20 -11.79 -8.99
CA PHE A 642 22.53 -13.15 -9.41
C PHE A 642 24.05 -13.27 -9.58
N CYS A 643 24.65 -14.30 -9.00
CA CYS A 643 26.10 -14.52 -9.06
C CYS A 643 26.40 -15.60 -10.10
N ILE A 644 27.08 -15.21 -11.17
CA ILE A 644 27.61 -16.14 -12.17
C ILE A 644 29.09 -16.38 -11.83
N ARG A 645 29.46 -17.65 -11.67
CA ARG A 645 30.82 -18.08 -11.32
C ARG A 645 31.46 -18.72 -12.53
N ARG A 646 32.68 -18.31 -12.87
CA ARG A 646 33.50 -18.97 -13.88
C ARG A 646 34.83 -19.33 -13.24
N ARG A 647 35.21 -20.60 -13.24
CA ARG A 647 36.50 -21.04 -12.71
C ARG A 647 37.61 -20.36 -13.52
N ILE A 648 38.63 -19.88 -12.84
CA ILE A 648 39.84 -19.41 -13.51
C ILE A 648 40.64 -20.70 -13.74
N GLU A 649 40.74 -21.12 -14.99
CA GLU A 649 41.70 -22.17 -15.37
C GLU A 649 43.08 -21.63 -15.04
N GLY A 650 43.79 -22.36 -14.19
CA GLY A 650 45.13 -22.07 -13.72
C GLY A 650 46.04 -23.23 -14.05
#